data_AF-A0A7Y0VYM0-F1
#
_entry.id   AF-A0A7Y0VYM0-F1
#
_cell.length_a   1.000
_cell.length_b   1.000
_cell.length_c   1.000
_cell.angle_alpha   90.00
_cell.angle_beta   90.00
_cell.angle_gamma   90.00
#
_symmetry.space_group_name_H-M   'P 1'
#
loop_
_entity.id
_entity.type
_entity.pdbx_description
1 polymer ?
#
loop_
_entity_poly.entity_id
_entity_poly.type
_entity_poly.pdbx_seq_one_letter_code
_entity_poly.pdbx_strand_id
1 'polypeptide(L)'
;MDVEELIEKARDQRRRDRYEEAVISAKAATVQDPDNADGWWLLALNNISLGRKEAALEALKETNDKVPYFAQAWAKRGSLELDLGAPEEAASSFETALNCDNEEIEALRGLAHIYGQNNDTEKRAEEILVLTKLDELESLSPWHLNRLGILHFLNNHGFDAIKYWSRNAHQSDDTASLFNLGLAYNLDDVSQDVDAVDCWRLVMRKDESNEKAPNRILSVKAPLLDLARKVQSSRKSLCQAEDQWYSIYINPFQLLNCPKDFDFGDLEPKVVQKWKKTLLQEIELEEGKLHWMPGLTVDRSKAIELAEKLSDIEVASHHWEVYKCKPLLEFLSKGDINHFLLDEEWSPLDFIERVSVSEALREWLSDPFSAQYDRIFNKAVAARDVPVIEALLDGRRWVMPSYADRCFENALREADSILIPLRELKNRAEAIKVTVKQIDEVLETHKIISILNLLPPYFRNLQNEAVGLVRSIAIDAHNVHEDSELSLAIIEKSKEFSFKSIELTQRLKEDFEAISEMIKKQREHESHLTFGNARHWKITKEGVSDNGDLCPANEIRALRWGIMVEQNGSHNYLFAAKRRTGKEYMLTWTSSDRDKQDELFEKLVNAAFHYIIPDVMENLLGELKRGGTLTVGPIQITQNGMSFESKWLIFTSQNQVPWSGIDVVLQNGSAIVVDKIRGKKSLPISLRDVPNAMLLRLFPMSFNCD
;
A
#
# COMPACT_ATOMS: atom_id res chain seq x y z
N MET A 1 -26.49 12.02 -68.14
CA MET A 1 -25.78 12.56 -66.98
C MET A 1 -24.50 11.79 -66.84
N ASP A 2 -23.38 12.47 -66.57
CA ASP A 2 -22.16 11.77 -66.17
C ASP A 2 -22.25 11.35 -64.69
N VAL A 3 -21.21 10.66 -64.20
CA VAL A 3 -21.17 10.10 -62.83
C VAL A 3 -21.24 11.22 -61.79
N GLU A 4 -20.55 12.33 -62.01
CA GLU A 4 -20.50 13.46 -61.08
C GLU A 4 -21.86 14.16 -60.99
N GLU A 5 -22.54 14.36 -62.12
CA GLU A 5 -23.92 14.84 -62.17
C GLU A 5 -24.89 13.89 -61.43
N LEU A 6 -24.71 12.56 -61.56
CA LEU A 6 -25.55 11.57 -60.88
C LEU A 6 -25.34 11.60 -59.35
N ILE A 7 -24.09 11.75 -58.89
CA ILE A 7 -23.72 11.90 -57.47
C ILE A 7 -24.33 13.19 -56.91
N GLU A 8 -24.16 14.33 -57.59
CA GLU A 8 -24.74 15.60 -57.14
C GLU A 8 -26.27 15.55 -57.09
N LYS A 9 -26.90 14.92 -58.08
CA LYS A 9 -28.35 14.72 -58.09
C LYS A 9 -28.81 13.84 -56.93
N ALA A 10 -28.13 12.73 -56.66
CA ALA A 10 -28.43 11.87 -55.52
C ALA A 10 -28.27 12.64 -54.19
N ARG A 11 -27.24 13.48 -54.08
CA ARG A 11 -26.98 14.34 -52.92
C ARG A 11 -28.05 15.43 -52.73
N ASP A 12 -28.52 16.07 -53.80
CA ASP A 12 -29.65 17.04 -53.74
C ASP A 12 -30.96 16.35 -53.37
N GLN A 13 -31.26 15.20 -53.98
CA GLN A 13 -32.45 14.41 -53.67
C GLN A 13 -32.47 13.98 -52.20
N ARG A 14 -31.34 13.50 -51.66
CA ARG A 14 -31.17 13.19 -50.24
C ARG A 14 -31.39 14.43 -49.35
N ARG A 15 -30.80 15.58 -49.70
CA ARG A 15 -30.97 16.84 -48.96
C ARG A 15 -32.42 17.33 -48.90
N ARG A 16 -33.28 16.85 -49.80
CA ARG A 16 -34.72 17.16 -49.85
C ARG A 16 -35.59 15.98 -49.42
N ASP A 17 -35.02 15.03 -48.67
CA ASP A 17 -35.69 13.83 -48.13
C ASP A 17 -36.35 12.92 -49.19
N ARG A 18 -35.94 13.01 -50.46
CA ARG A 18 -36.41 12.14 -51.55
C ARG A 18 -35.52 10.91 -51.69
N TYR A 19 -35.52 10.07 -50.65
CA TYR A 19 -34.56 8.98 -50.52
C TYR A 19 -34.71 7.88 -51.60
N GLU A 20 -35.91 7.53 -52.02
CA GLU A 20 -36.13 6.55 -53.09
C GLU A 20 -35.54 7.02 -54.43
N GLU A 21 -35.73 8.29 -54.78
CA GLU A 21 -35.15 8.87 -55.99
C GLU A 21 -33.62 8.96 -55.88
N ALA A 22 -33.12 9.30 -54.69
CA ALA A 22 -31.70 9.38 -54.41
C ALA A 22 -31.01 8.01 -54.55
N VAL A 23 -31.67 6.92 -54.12
CA VAL A 23 -31.19 5.54 -54.34
C VAL A 23 -31.07 5.23 -55.83
N ILE A 24 -32.04 5.64 -56.66
CA ILE A 24 -32.00 5.39 -58.11
C ILE A 24 -30.80 6.13 -58.73
N SER A 25 -30.62 7.41 -58.42
CA SER A 25 -29.51 8.21 -58.94
C SER A 25 -28.15 7.70 -58.45
N ALA A 26 -28.02 7.35 -57.17
CA ALA A 26 -26.79 6.81 -56.60
C ALA A 26 -26.44 5.43 -57.18
N LYS A 27 -27.43 4.54 -57.35
CA LYS A 27 -27.23 3.23 -58.00
C LYS A 27 -26.84 3.37 -59.47
N ALA A 28 -27.38 4.37 -60.18
CA ALA A 28 -26.94 4.66 -61.53
C ALA A 28 -25.48 5.11 -61.58
N ALA A 29 -25.04 5.92 -60.60
CA ALA A 29 -23.63 6.31 -60.47
C ALA A 29 -22.72 5.09 -60.23
N THR A 30 -23.09 4.17 -59.32
CA THR A 30 -22.27 2.97 -59.04
C THR A 30 -22.21 1.98 -60.20
N VAL A 31 -23.22 1.94 -61.07
CA VAL A 31 -23.18 1.12 -62.30
C VAL A 31 -22.30 1.77 -63.36
N GLN A 32 -22.31 3.10 -63.46
CA GLN A 32 -21.55 3.83 -64.46
C GLN A 32 -20.06 3.92 -64.11
N ASP A 33 -19.72 3.99 -62.82
CA ASP A 33 -18.36 3.92 -62.30
C ASP A 33 -18.33 3.12 -60.98
N PRO A 34 -18.07 1.80 -61.05
CA PRO A 34 -18.04 0.93 -59.87
C PRO A 34 -16.91 1.21 -58.88
N ASP A 35 -15.86 1.93 -59.29
CA ASP A 35 -14.72 2.27 -58.42
C ASP A 35 -14.92 3.60 -57.69
N ASN A 36 -15.99 4.34 -58.00
CA ASN A 36 -16.32 5.60 -57.34
C ASN A 36 -17.02 5.38 -55.98
N ALA A 37 -16.29 5.62 -54.90
CA ALA A 37 -16.78 5.44 -53.54
C ALA A 37 -17.94 6.37 -53.15
N ASP A 38 -18.03 7.59 -53.72
CA ASP A 38 -19.10 8.55 -53.37
C ASP A 38 -20.48 8.03 -53.82
N GLY A 39 -20.54 7.33 -54.95
CA GLY A 39 -21.75 6.68 -55.43
C GLY A 39 -22.23 5.59 -54.46
N TRP A 40 -21.31 4.73 -54.00
CA TRP A 40 -21.59 3.67 -53.03
C TRP A 40 -21.97 4.23 -51.66
N TRP A 41 -21.29 5.28 -51.21
CA TRP A 41 -21.58 5.97 -49.95
C TRP A 41 -22.97 6.59 -49.95
N LEU A 42 -23.34 7.32 -51.01
CA LEU A 42 -24.69 7.88 -51.13
C LEU A 42 -25.75 6.79 -51.25
N LEU A 43 -25.44 5.68 -51.92
CA LEU A 43 -26.34 4.53 -51.99
C LEU A 43 -26.58 3.94 -50.59
N ALA A 44 -25.52 3.75 -49.80
CA ALA A 44 -25.59 3.30 -48.41
C ALA A 44 -26.46 4.23 -47.55
N LEU A 45 -26.11 5.52 -47.50
CA LEU A 45 -26.81 6.51 -46.69
C LEU A 45 -28.31 6.59 -46.98
N ASN A 46 -28.70 6.50 -48.26
CA ASN A 46 -30.11 6.55 -48.65
C ASN A 46 -30.85 5.25 -48.33
N ASN A 47 -30.20 4.09 -48.43
CA ASN A 47 -30.80 2.84 -47.97
C ASN A 47 -30.96 2.81 -46.44
N ILE A 48 -30.03 3.40 -45.67
CA ILE A 48 -30.17 3.59 -44.21
C ILE A 48 -31.42 4.42 -43.90
N SER A 49 -31.58 5.58 -44.56
CA SER A 49 -32.76 6.45 -44.37
C SER A 49 -34.09 5.76 -44.71
N LEU A 50 -34.07 4.75 -45.58
CA LEU A 50 -35.22 3.94 -45.97
C LEU A 50 -35.42 2.68 -45.11
N GLY A 51 -34.56 2.43 -44.12
CA GLY A 51 -34.60 1.22 -43.29
C GLY A 51 -34.22 -0.07 -44.04
N ARG A 52 -33.61 0.03 -45.23
CA ARG A 52 -33.19 -1.12 -46.06
C ARG A 52 -31.82 -1.62 -45.61
N LYS A 53 -31.78 -2.27 -44.45
CA LYS A 53 -30.55 -2.59 -43.71
C LYS A 53 -29.56 -3.44 -44.53
N GLU A 54 -30.01 -4.52 -45.14
CA GLU A 54 -29.11 -5.42 -45.88
C GLU A 54 -28.51 -4.74 -47.12
N ALA A 55 -29.31 -3.95 -47.84
CA ALA A 55 -28.84 -3.20 -49.00
C ALA A 55 -27.88 -2.07 -48.64
N ALA A 56 -28.08 -1.43 -47.47
CA ALA A 56 -27.16 -0.45 -46.93
C ALA A 56 -25.82 -1.10 -46.53
N LEU A 57 -25.86 -2.27 -45.89
CA LEU A 57 -24.64 -2.99 -45.46
C LEU A 57 -23.76 -3.36 -46.66
N GLU A 58 -24.37 -3.84 -47.76
CA GLU A 58 -23.63 -4.15 -48.98
C GLU A 58 -22.99 -2.91 -49.60
N ALA A 59 -23.73 -1.79 -49.68
CA ALA A 59 -23.19 -0.54 -50.20
C ALA A 59 -22.09 0.05 -49.29
N LEU A 60 -22.15 -0.16 -47.97
CA LEU A 60 -21.09 0.23 -47.04
C LEU A 60 -19.83 -0.62 -47.22
N LYS A 61 -19.95 -1.94 -47.42
CA LYS A 61 -18.80 -2.80 -47.74
C LYS A 61 -18.07 -2.31 -48.98
N GLU A 62 -18.80 -2.02 -50.06
CA GLU A 62 -18.19 -1.43 -51.27
C GLU A 62 -17.54 -0.07 -50.98
N THR A 63 -18.16 0.78 -50.17
CA THR A 63 -17.57 2.06 -49.75
C THR A 63 -16.24 1.84 -49.00
N ASN A 64 -16.21 0.93 -48.02
CA ASN A 64 -15.02 0.62 -47.23
C ASN A 64 -13.92 -0.09 -48.04
N ASP A 65 -14.27 -0.92 -49.02
CA ASP A 65 -13.30 -1.58 -49.91
C ASP A 65 -12.58 -0.58 -50.81
N LYS A 66 -13.30 0.45 -51.30
CA LYS A 66 -12.72 1.52 -52.12
C LYS A 66 -12.00 2.57 -51.28
N VAL A 67 -12.46 2.83 -50.06
CA VAL A 67 -11.84 3.79 -49.12
C VAL A 67 -11.69 3.17 -47.73
N PRO A 68 -10.60 2.41 -47.48
CA PRO A 68 -10.40 1.67 -46.22
C PRO A 68 -10.25 2.56 -44.99
N TYR A 69 -9.81 3.82 -45.16
CA TYR A 69 -9.57 4.76 -44.06
C TYR A 69 -10.74 5.72 -43.80
N PHE A 70 -11.96 5.36 -44.22
CA PHE A 70 -13.14 6.21 -44.02
C PHE A 70 -13.88 5.84 -42.72
N ALA A 71 -13.53 6.52 -41.63
CA ALA A 71 -14.06 6.24 -40.28
C ALA A 71 -15.59 6.25 -40.23
N GLN A 72 -16.25 7.26 -40.81
CA GLN A 72 -17.71 7.39 -40.79
C GLN A 72 -18.43 6.23 -41.48
N ALA A 73 -17.86 5.67 -42.56
CA ALA A 73 -18.44 4.50 -43.22
C ALA A 73 -18.32 3.25 -42.34
N TRP A 74 -17.17 3.05 -41.68
CA TRP A 74 -16.99 1.98 -40.70
C TRP A 74 -17.93 2.11 -39.49
N ALA A 75 -18.13 3.32 -38.96
CA ALA A 75 -19.05 3.56 -37.85
C ALA A 75 -20.52 3.32 -38.23
N LYS A 76 -20.95 3.75 -39.43
CA LYS A 76 -22.28 3.45 -39.97
C LYS A 76 -22.48 1.96 -40.21
N ARG A 77 -21.43 1.26 -40.63
CA ARG A 77 -21.43 -0.19 -40.82
C ARG A 77 -21.60 -0.91 -39.48
N GLY A 78 -20.79 -0.56 -38.47
CA GLY A 78 -20.90 -1.16 -37.14
C GLY A 78 -22.28 -0.94 -36.51
N SER A 79 -22.84 0.27 -36.66
CA SER A 79 -24.20 0.57 -36.18
C SER A 79 -25.25 -0.32 -36.83
N LEU A 80 -25.10 -0.59 -38.14
CA LEU A 80 -26.01 -1.43 -38.90
C LEU A 80 -25.87 -2.93 -38.57
N GLU A 81 -24.64 -3.40 -38.36
CA GLU A 81 -24.34 -4.76 -37.91
C GLU A 81 -24.93 -5.02 -36.50
N LEU A 82 -24.82 -4.04 -35.60
CA LEU A 82 -25.44 -4.10 -34.27
C LEU A 82 -26.98 -4.19 -34.37
N ASP A 83 -27.55 -3.36 -35.24
CA ASP A 83 -28.98 -3.33 -35.56
C ASP A 83 -29.52 -4.62 -36.21
N LEU A 84 -28.63 -5.45 -36.74
CA LEU A 84 -28.90 -6.77 -37.33
C LEU A 84 -28.58 -7.92 -36.35
N GLY A 85 -28.14 -7.62 -35.13
CA GLY A 85 -27.82 -8.62 -34.11
C GLY A 85 -26.45 -9.27 -34.26
N ALA A 86 -25.49 -8.59 -34.90
CA ALA A 86 -24.12 -9.03 -35.14
C ALA A 86 -23.11 -8.17 -34.32
N PRO A 87 -23.05 -8.32 -32.98
CA PRO A 87 -22.26 -7.44 -32.12
C PRO A 87 -20.74 -7.63 -32.26
N GLU A 88 -20.26 -8.82 -32.64
CA GLU A 88 -18.82 -9.08 -32.82
C GLU A 88 -18.31 -8.37 -34.09
N GLU A 89 -19.05 -8.49 -35.19
CA GLU A 89 -18.77 -7.77 -36.44
C GLU A 89 -18.88 -6.26 -36.24
N ALA A 90 -19.92 -5.81 -35.51
CA ALA A 90 -20.09 -4.41 -35.17
C ALA A 90 -18.90 -3.86 -34.39
N ALA A 91 -18.41 -4.59 -33.38
CA ALA A 91 -17.24 -4.20 -32.61
C ALA A 91 -16.01 -4.05 -33.51
N SER A 92 -15.76 -5.02 -34.40
CA SER A 92 -14.65 -4.96 -35.37
C SER A 92 -14.76 -3.75 -36.31
N SER A 93 -15.96 -3.45 -36.81
CA SER A 93 -16.21 -2.26 -37.63
C SER A 93 -15.98 -0.96 -36.84
N PHE A 94 -16.43 -0.87 -35.60
CA PHE A 94 -16.18 0.29 -34.76
C PHE A 94 -14.71 0.46 -34.36
N GLU A 95 -14.01 -0.62 -34.01
CA GLU A 95 -12.56 -0.60 -33.76
C GLU A 95 -11.79 -0.14 -35.00
N THR A 96 -12.22 -0.58 -36.19
CA THR A 96 -11.64 -0.10 -37.46
C THR A 96 -11.93 1.38 -37.69
N ALA A 97 -13.14 1.86 -37.35
CA ALA A 97 -13.45 3.29 -37.39
C ALA A 97 -12.50 4.09 -36.49
N LEU A 98 -12.26 3.63 -35.25
CA LEU A 98 -11.34 4.29 -34.30
C LEU A 98 -9.87 4.21 -34.68
N ASN A 99 -9.47 3.17 -35.43
CA ASN A 99 -8.14 3.10 -36.04
C ASN A 99 -7.95 4.13 -37.16
N CYS A 100 -9.04 4.51 -37.85
CA CYS A 100 -9.02 5.54 -38.88
C CYS A 100 -9.10 6.95 -38.28
N ASP A 101 -10.00 7.14 -37.31
CA ASP A 101 -10.22 8.37 -36.55
C ASP A 101 -10.60 8.02 -35.12
N ASN A 102 -9.67 8.25 -34.19
CA ASN A 102 -9.85 7.90 -32.78
C ASN A 102 -10.86 8.81 -32.03
N GLU A 103 -11.44 9.79 -32.71
CA GLU A 103 -12.47 10.69 -32.17
C GLU A 103 -13.85 10.45 -32.80
N GLU A 104 -14.03 9.37 -33.57
CA GLU A 104 -15.32 9.01 -34.16
C GLU A 104 -16.34 8.61 -33.07
N ILE A 105 -17.18 9.58 -32.69
CA ILE A 105 -18.14 9.50 -31.57
C ILE A 105 -19.14 8.34 -31.75
N GLU A 106 -19.62 8.08 -32.97
CA GLU A 106 -20.58 6.99 -33.21
C GLU A 106 -19.94 5.63 -32.92
N ALA A 107 -18.64 5.47 -33.24
CA ALA A 107 -17.89 4.26 -32.94
C ALA A 107 -17.61 4.10 -31.44
N LEU A 108 -17.24 5.18 -30.74
CA LEU A 108 -17.06 5.16 -29.28
C LEU A 108 -18.37 4.77 -28.57
N ARG A 109 -19.50 5.36 -28.95
CA ARG A 109 -20.82 5.01 -28.38
C ARG A 109 -21.20 3.56 -28.68
N GLY A 110 -20.95 3.09 -29.90
CA GLY A 110 -21.18 1.72 -30.31
C GLY A 110 -20.40 0.71 -29.47
N LEU A 111 -19.10 0.93 -29.29
CA LEU A 111 -18.25 0.06 -28.45
C LEU A 111 -18.63 0.13 -26.97
N ALA A 112 -18.91 1.31 -26.42
CA ALA A 112 -19.38 1.46 -25.04
C ALA A 112 -20.66 0.66 -24.80
N HIS A 113 -21.59 0.68 -25.77
CA HIS A 113 -22.81 -0.11 -25.70
C HIS A 113 -22.51 -1.62 -25.72
N ILE A 114 -21.68 -2.07 -26.66
CA ILE A 114 -21.33 -3.50 -26.83
C ILE A 114 -20.63 -4.03 -25.57
N TYR A 115 -19.58 -3.36 -25.09
CA TYR A 115 -18.85 -3.79 -23.91
C TYR A 115 -19.72 -3.77 -22.65
N GLY A 116 -20.67 -2.83 -22.56
CA GLY A 116 -21.58 -2.69 -21.43
C GLY A 116 -22.68 -3.77 -21.33
N GLN A 117 -23.07 -4.43 -22.42
CA GLN A 117 -24.22 -5.36 -22.43
C GLN A 117 -24.02 -6.63 -21.60
N ASN A 118 -22.80 -7.17 -21.54
CA ASN A 118 -22.54 -8.48 -20.91
C ASN A 118 -21.80 -8.39 -19.57
N ASN A 119 -21.50 -7.17 -19.10
CA ASN A 119 -20.62 -6.93 -17.96
C ASN A 119 -19.32 -7.77 -18.02
N ASP A 120 -18.81 -7.94 -19.24
CA ASP A 120 -17.68 -8.79 -19.54
C ASP A 120 -16.44 -8.25 -18.80
N THR A 121 -15.91 -9.06 -17.90
CA THR A 121 -14.75 -8.71 -17.08
C THR A 121 -13.51 -8.46 -17.92
N GLU A 122 -13.39 -9.14 -19.06
CA GLU A 122 -12.21 -9.05 -19.93
C GLU A 122 -12.20 -7.73 -20.70
N LYS A 123 -13.37 -7.14 -20.97
CA LYS A 123 -13.54 -5.88 -21.72
C LYS A 123 -13.65 -4.61 -20.88
N ARG A 124 -13.51 -4.71 -19.57
CA ARG A 124 -13.64 -3.53 -18.67
C ARG A 124 -12.61 -2.45 -18.94
N ALA A 125 -11.36 -2.83 -19.25
CA ALA A 125 -10.30 -1.86 -19.50
C ALA A 125 -10.58 -1.08 -20.79
N GLU A 126 -10.99 -1.77 -21.85
CA GLU A 126 -11.41 -1.17 -23.11
C GLU A 126 -12.66 -0.30 -22.95
N GLU A 127 -13.65 -0.75 -22.16
CA GLU A 127 -14.86 0.03 -21.87
C GLU A 127 -14.54 1.34 -21.15
N ILE A 128 -13.68 1.31 -20.13
CA ILE A 128 -13.20 2.52 -19.44
C ILE A 128 -12.50 3.45 -20.43
N LEU A 129 -11.62 2.92 -21.29
CA LEU A 129 -10.89 3.72 -22.26
C LEU A 129 -11.84 4.42 -23.24
N VAL A 130 -12.79 3.68 -23.81
CA VAL A 130 -13.78 4.21 -24.75
C VAL A 130 -14.67 5.27 -24.09
N LEU A 131 -15.21 5.00 -22.91
CA LEU A 131 -16.07 5.94 -22.19
C LEU A 131 -15.29 7.19 -21.72
N THR A 132 -14.03 7.05 -21.35
CA THR A 132 -13.17 8.20 -20.98
C THR A 132 -12.89 9.07 -22.20
N LYS A 133 -12.55 8.47 -23.35
CA LYS A 133 -12.37 9.21 -24.61
C LYS A 133 -13.68 9.92 -25.01
N LEU A 134 -14.83 9.30 -24.78
CA LEU A 134 -16.13 9.93 -25.01
C LEU A 134 -16.37 11.15 -24.10
N ASP A 135 -15.97 11.09 -22.82
CA ASP A 135 -16.04 12.22 -21.86
C ASP A 135 -15.15 13.40 -22.26
N GLU A 136 -14.02 13.13 -22.93
CA GLU A 136 -13.13 14.17 -23.46
C GLU A 136 -13.76 14.94 -24.64
N LEU A 137 -14.59 14.26 -25.43
CA LEU A 137 -15.15 14.80 -26.69
C LEU A 137 -16.54 15.42 -26.50
N GLU A 138 -17.35 14.87 -25.60
CA GLU A 138 -18.72 15.33 -25.38
C GLU A 138 -19.20 15.15 -23.93
N SER A 139 -20.32 15.80 -23.60
CA SER A 139 -20.98 15.57 -22.32
C SER A 139 -21.61 14.17 -22.29
N LEU A 140 -21.15 13.35 -21.35
CA LEU A 140 -21.69 12.01 -21.14
C LEU A 140 -23.16 12.03 -20.69
N SER A 141 -23.90 11.00 -21.13
CA SER A 141 -25.26 10.74 -20.65
C SER A 141 -25.25 10.23 -19.20
N PRO A 142 -26.38 10.33 -18.48
CA PRO A 142 -26.49 9.76 -17.14
C PRO A 142 -26.15 8.27 -17.06
N TRP A 143 -26.50 7.52 -18.11
CA TRP A 143 -26.14 6.10 -18.21
C TRP A 143 -24.61 5.90 -18.32
N HIS A 144 -23.94 6.66 -19.19
CA HIS A 144 -22.49 6.60 -19.36
C HIS A 144 -21.74 6.99 -18.07
N LEU A 145 -22.15 8.07 -17.39
CA LEU A 145 -21.55 8.48 -16.12
C LEU A 145 -21.73 7.42 -15.03
N ASN A 146 -22.93 6.86 -14.90
CA ASN A 146 -23.18 5.81 -13.93
C ASN A 146 -22.35 4.54 -14.25
N ARG A 147 -22.21 4.20 -15.53
CA ARG A 147 -21.42 3.04 -15.97
C ARG A 147 -19.93 3.23 -15.69
N LEU A 148 -19.35 4.39 -16.02
CA LEU A 148 -17.97 4.72 -15.65
C LEU A 148 -17.74 4.62 -14.14
N GLY A 149 -18.66 5.18 -13.33
CA GLY A 149 -18.57 5.07 -11.88
C GLY A 149 -18.54 3.61 -11.39
N ILE A 150 -19.40 2.74 -11.95
CA ILE A 150 -19.43 1.30 -11.65
C ILE A 150 -18.11 0.63 -12.03
N LEU A 151 -17.58 0.91 -13.22
CA LEU A 151 -16.34 0.30 -13.71
C LEU A 151 -15.13 0.68 -12.83
N HIS A 152 -15.01 1.96 -12.47
CA HIS A 152 -13.96 2.42 -11.55
C HIS A 152 -14.12 1.80 -10.15
N PHE A 153 -15.34 1.74 -9.62
CA PHE A 153 -15.60 1.10 -8.33
C PHE A 153 -15.20 -0.38 -8.32
N LEU A 154 -15.57 -1.14 -9.36
CA LEU A 154 -15.22 -2.56 -9.48
C LEU A 154 -13.71 -2.80 -9.64
N ASN A 155 -12.96 -1.80 -10.11
CA ASN A 155 -11.50 -1.82 -10.20
C ASN A 155 -10.81 -1.20 -8.96
N ASN A 156 -11.55 -0.95 -7.88
CA ASN A 156 -11.06 -0.34 -6.64
C ASN A 156 -10.46 1.08 -6.84
N HIS A 157 -10.92 1.81 -7.87
CA HIS A 157 -10.57 3.21 -8.13
C HIS A 157 -11.63 4.15 -7.54
N GLY A 158 -11.71 4.19 -6.20
CA GLY A 158 -12.79 4.89 -5.48
C GLY A 158 -12.94 6.38 -5.81
N PHE A 159 -11.83 7.13 -5.90
CA PHE A 159 -11.86 8.57 -6.23
C PHE A 159 -12.41 8.84 -7.65
N ASP A 160 -12.08 8.00 -8.63
CA ASP A 160 -12.65 8.11 -9.98
C ASP A 160 -14.15 7.75 -9.99
N ALA A 161 -14.56 6.75 -9.21
CA ALA A 161 -15.97 6.43 -9.04
C ALA A 161 -16.76 7.62 -8.45
N ILE A 162 -16.20 8.30 -7.44
CA ILE A 162 -16.77 9.53 -6.86
C ILE A 162 -16.88 10.64 -7.91
N LYS A 163 -15.84 10.86 -8.73
CA LYS A 163 -15.85 11.87 -9.81
C LYS A 163 -17.04 11.67 -10.75
N TYR A 164 -17.30 10.45 -11.22
CA TYR A 164 -18.37 10.21 -12.19
C TYR A 164 -19.76 10.13 -11.56
N TRP A 165 -19.91 9.47 -10.40
CA TRP A 165 -21.22 9.40 -9.74
C TRP A 165 -21.65 10.74 -9.14
N SER A 166 -20.72 11.59 -8.70
CA SER A 166 -21.06 12.95 -8.27
C SER A 166 -21.63 13.74 -9.44
N ARG A 167 -20.93 13.79 -10.60
CA ARG A 167 -21.46 14.39 -11.83
C ARG A 167 -22.85 13.84 -12.20
N ASN A 168 -23.05 12.53 -12.13
CA ASN A 168 -24.36 11.95 -12.45
C ASN A 168 -25.46 12.37 -11.47
N ALA A 169 -25.17 12.39 -10.18
CA ALA A 169 -26.12 12.80 -9.14
C ALA A 169 -26.55 14.28 -9.25
N HIS A 170 -25.77 15.13 -9.96
CA HIS A 170 -26.20 16.49 -10.30
C HIS A 170 -27.14 16.54 -11.51
N GLN A 171 -27.05 15.57 -12.42
CA GLN A 171 -27.78 15.57 -13.69
C GLN A 171 -29.06 14.71 -13.64
N SER A 172 -29.12 13.76 -12.72
CA SER A 172 -30.21 12.78 -12.60
C SER A 172 -30.92 12.92 -11.27
N ASP A 173 -32.25 12.84 -11.30
CA ASP A 173 -33.09 12.77 -10.09
C ASP A 173 -33.10 11.37 -9.45
N ASP A 174 -32.51 10.38 -10.10
CA ASP A 174 -32.42 9.00 -9.59
C ASP A 174 -31.49 8.90 -8.37
N THR A 175 -31.90 8.10 -7.39
CA THR A 175 -31.16 7.91 -6.14
C THR A 175 -30.03 6.88 -6.27
N ALA A 176 -29.94 6.13 -7.37
CA ALA A 176 -28.91 5.08 -7.51
C ALA A 176 -27.48 5.65 -7.48
N SER A 177 -27.20 6.78 -8.14
CA SER A 177 -25.86 7.39 -8.07
C SER A 177 -25.54 7.98 -6.71
N LEU A 178 -26.53 8.52 -5.99
CA LEU A 178 -26.34 8.93 -4.59
C LEU A 178 -26.03 7.73 -3.69
N PHE A 179 -26.75 6.61 -3.88
CA PHE A 179 -26.47 5.38 -3.15
C PHE A 179 -25.06 4.85 -3.44
N ASN A 180 -24.68 4.84 -4.72
CA ASN A 180 -23.38 4.38 -5.17
C ASN A 180 -22.23 5.31 -4.72
N LEU A 181 -22.44 6.63 -4.67
CA LEU A 181 -21.49 7.56 -4.04
C LEU A 181 -21.18 7.14 -2.61
N GLY A 182 -22.20 6.80 -1.83
CA GLY A 182 -21.99 6.30 -0.48
C GLY A 182 -21.17 5.01 -0.44
N LEU A 183 -21.32 4.12 -1.42
CA LEU A 183 -20.45 2.94 -1.54
C LEU A 183 -18.99 3.31 -1.84
N ALA A 184 -18.75 4.25 -2.76
CA ALA A 184 -17.39 4.67 -3.10
C ALA A 184 -16.70 5.39 -1.94
N TYR A 185 -17.41 6.26 -1.22
CA TYR A 185 -16.87 6.93 -0.04
C TYR A 185 -16.49 5.95 1.08
N ASN A 186 -17.24 4.85 1.21
CA ASN A 186 -17.00 3.78 2.19
C ASN A 186 -15.94 2.73 1.76
N LEU A 187 -15.24 2.92 0.63
CA LEU A 187 -14.11 2.04 0.27
C LEU A 187 -12.93 2.29 1.22
N ASP A 188 -12.20 1.23 1.59
CA ASP A 188 -11.06 1.31 2.52
C ASP A 188 -9.95 2.28 2.06
N ASP A 189 -9.76 2.46 0.74
CA ASP A 189 -8.75 3.40 0.20
C ASP A 189 -9.24 4.86 0.17
N VAL A 190 -10.54 5.09 0.34
CA VAL A 190 -11.16 6.43 0.42
C VAL A 190 -11.41 6.82 1.87
N SER A 191 -12.01 5.92 2.65
CA SER A 191 -12.34 6.08 4.08
C SER A 191 -13.00 7.43 4.40
N GLN A 192 -14.05 7.76 3.66
CA GLN A 192 -14.89 8.95 3.93
C GLN A 192 -16.27 8.52 4.43
N ASP A 193 -16.31 7.80 5.55
CA ASP A 193 -17.52 7.11 6.01
C ASP A 193 -18.62 8.08 6.43
N VAL A 194 -18.29 9.29 6.89
CA VAL A 194 -19.28 10.33 7.18
C VAL A 194 -19.95 10.84 5.91
N ASP A 195 -19.20 11.06 4.82
CA ASP A 195 -19.77 11.41 3.51
C ASP A 195 -20.64 10.27 2.96
N ALA A 196 -20.24 9.02 3.21
CA ALA A 196 -21.04 7.85 2.86
C ALA A 196 -22.41 7.84 3.56
N VAL A 197 -22.42 8.07 4.88
CA VAL A 197 -23.66 8.18 5.67
C VAL A 197 -24.52 9.34 5.19
N ASP A 198 -23.92 10.50 4.90
CA ASP A 198 -24.65 11.66 4.39
C ASP A 198 -25.31 11.37 3.03
N CYS A 199 -24.62 10.67 2.12
CA CYS A 199 -25.20 10.20 0.85
C CYS A 199 -26.38 9.24 1.05
N TRP A 200 -26.26 8.27 1.96
CA TRP A 200 -27.35 7.33 2.24
C TRP A 200 -28.54 8.00 2.93
N ARG A 201 -28.32 9.01 3.78
CA ARG A 201 -29.40 9.84 4.34
C ARG A 201 -30.08 10.69 3.28
N LEU A 202 -29.34 11.22 2.31
CA LEU A 202 -29.92 11.89 1.14
C LEU A 202 -30.79 10.94 0.32
N VAL A 203 -30.35 9.69 0.10
CA VAL A 203 -31.16 8.66 -0.55
C VAL A 203 -32.47 8.45 0.20
N MET A 204 -32.43 8.25 1.52
CA MET A 204 -33.62 8.05 2.35
C MET A 204 -34.58 9.24 2.32
N ARG A 205 -34.06 10.47 2.20
CA ARG A 205 -34.89 11.68 2.06
C ARG A 205 -35.60 11.75 0.71
N LYS A 206 -34.95 11.30 -0.36
CA LYS A 206 -35.50 11.32 -1.73
C LYS A 206 -36.36 10.09 -2.05
N ASP A 207 -36.08 8.96 -1.43
CA ASP A 207 -36.76 7.68 -1.60
C ASP A 207 -36.93 6.98 -0.24
N GLU A 208 -38.07 7.20 0.39
CA GLU A 208 -38.43 6.59 1.67
C GLU A 208 -38.60 5.06 1.58
N SER A 209 -38.77 4.50 0.37
CA SER A 209 -38.92 3.06 0.15
C SER A 209 -37.59 2.31 0.08
N ASN A 210 -36.46 3.03 0.12
CA ASN A 210 -35.14 2.42 -0.02
C ASN A 210 -34.75 1.60 1.23
N GLU A 211 -34.77 0.26 1.09
CA GLU A 211 -34.40 -0.65 2.18
C GLU A 211 -32.87 -0.85 2.33
N LYS A 212 -32.07 -0.40 1.36
CA LYS A 212 -30.61 -0.66 1.33
C LYS A 212 -29.83 0.38 2.14
N ALA A 213 -30.19 1.65 2.02
CA ALA A 213 -29.48 2.76 2.67
C ALA A 213 -29.44 2.64 4.21
N PRO A 214 -30.53 2.31 4.92
CA PRO A 214 -30.49 2.13 6.38
C PRO A 214 -29.51 1.03 6.83
N ASN A 215 -29.45 -0.08 6.09
CA ASN A 215 -28.54 -1.19 6.40
C ASN A 215 -27.07 -0.79 6.22
N ARG A 216 -26.76 0.04 5.22
CA ARG A 216 -25.42 0.59 5.01
C ARG A 216 -25.01 1.53 6.13
N ILE A 217 -25.88 2.47 6.53
CA ILE A 217 -25.63 3.36 7.67
C ILE A 217 -25.38 2.53 8.94
N LEU A 218 -26.21 1.51 9.20
CA LEU A 218 -26.07 0.66 10.39
C LEU A 218 -24.70 -0.03 10.45
N SER A 219 -24.13 -0.42 9.31
CA SER A 219 -22.84 -1.13 9.25
C SER A 219 -21.64 -0.28 9.67
N VAL A 220 -21.70 1.05 9.51
CA VAL A 220 -20.60 1.98 9.82
C VAL A 220 -20.86 2.83 11.08
N LYS A 221 -22.12 2.89 11.54
CA LYS A 221 -22.55 3.77 12.63
C LYS A 221 -21.77 3.59 13.94
N ALA A 222 -21.57 2.35 14.38
CA ALA A 222 -20.91 2.09 15.67
C ALA A 222 -19.43 2.52 15.69
N PRO A 223 -18.59 2.18 14.68
CA PRO A 223 -17.24 2.73 14.54
C PRO A 223 -17.19 4.26 14.54
N LEU A 224 -18.06 4.92 13.76
CA LEU A 224 -18.10 6.38 13.64
C LEU A 224 -18.48 7.07 14.97
N LEU A 225 -19.45 6.52 15.70
CA LEU A 225 -19.82 7.03 17.03
C LEU A 225 -18.71 6.79 18.07
N ASP A 226 -17.95 5.70 17.94
CA ASP A 226 -16.78 5.45 18.77
C ASP A 226 -15.66 6.48 18.50
N LEU A 227 -15.39 6.77 17.23
CA LEU A 227 -14.47 7.82 16.81
C LEU A 227 -14.89 9.18 17.36
N ALA A 228 -16.17 9.55 17.23
CA ALA A 228 -16.71 10.80 17.76
C ALA A 228 -16.51 10.91 19.29
N ARG A 229 -16.72 9.83 20.05
CA ARG A 229 -16.46 9.82 21.51
C ARG A 229 -14.97 9.97 21.83
N LYS A 230 -14.07 9.33 21.08
CA LYS A 230 -12.62 9.49 21.25
C LYS A 230 -12.20 10.94 21.01
N VAL A 231 -12.66 11.55 19.91
CA VAL A 231 -12.41 12.97 19.60
C VAL A 231 -12.90 13.89 20.71
N GLN A 232 -14.12 13.67 21.22
CA GLN A 232 -14.65 14.49 22.32
C GLN A 232 -13.80 14.40 23.60
N SER A 233 -13.12 13.27 23.84
CA SER A 233 -12.23 13.09 24.99
C SER A 233 -10.87 13.78 24.82
N SER A 234 -10.36 13.91 23.59
CA SER A 234 -9.03 14.48 23.29
C SER A 234 -9.06 15.95 22.86
N ARG A 235 -10.20 16.47 22.38
CA ARG A 235 -10.33 17.80 21.71
C ARG A 235 -9.79 19.02 22.46
N LYS A 236 -9.63 18.97 23.78
CA LYS A 236 -9.18 20.14 24.58
C LYS A 236 -7.82 20.68 24.14
N SER A 237 -6.94 19.81 23.65
CA SER A 237 -5.60 20.20 23.15
C SER A 237 -5.65 20.98 21.82
N LEU A 238 -6.77 20.91 21.09
CA LEU A 238 -6.93 21.52 19.77
C LEU A 238 -7.74 22.82 19.78
N CYS A 239 -8.51 23.05 20.86
CA CYS A 239 -9.28 24.27 21.04
C CYS A 239 -8.38 25.50 20.89
N GLN A 240 -8.79 26.39 19.99
CA GLN A 240 -8.13 27.67 19.82
C GLN A 240 -8.41 28.56 21.03
N ALA A 241 -7.46 29.42 21.37
CA ALA A 241 -7.71 30.50 22.32
C ALA A 241 -8.87 31.35 21.80
N GLU A 242 -9.71 31.83 22.73
CA GLU A 242 -10.98 32.49 22.41
C GLU A 242 -10.80 33.68 21.46
N ASP A 243 -9.71 34.44 21.65
CA ASP A 243 -9.30 35.59 20.84
C ASP A 243 -8.86 35.23 19.41
N GLN A 244 -8.67 33.94 19.11
CA GLN A 244 -8.25 33.45 17.80
C GLN A 244 -9.34 32.72 17.01
N TRP A 245 -10.55 32.58 17.56
CA TRP A 245 -11.64 31.86 16.91
C TRP A 245 -11.88 32.40 15.50
N TYR A 246 -12.24 33.68 15.41
CA TYR A 246 -12.70 34.30 14.17
C TYR A 246 -11.59 34.81 13.24
N SER A 247 -10.35 34.31 13.38
CA SER A 247 -9.22 34.84 12.62
C SER A 247 -9.23 34.45 11.14
N ILE A 248 -9.91 33.36 10.77
CA ILE A 248 -10.05 32.93 9.37
C ILE A 248 -11.36 33.42 8.77
N TYR A 249 -12.46 33.28 9.49
CA TYR A 249 -13.79 33.58 8.96
C TYR A 249 -14.69 34.24 9.99
N ILE A 250 -15.29 35.37 9.59
CA ILE A 250 -16.39 36.03 10.29
C ILE A 250 -17.58 36.03 9.34
N ASN A 251 -18.65 35.34 9.73
CA ASN A 251 -19.89 35.35 8.96
C ASN A 251 -20.64 36.69 9.17
N PRO A 252 -20.96 37.47 8.12
CA PRO A 252 -21.64 38.75 8.26
C PRO A 252 -23.04 38.66 8.89
N PHE A 253 -23.80 37.57 8.67
CA PHE A 253 -25.11 37.41 9.31
C PHE A 253 -24.99 37.16 10.81
N GLN A 254 -23.98 36.38 11.23
CA GLN A 254 -23.68 36.17 12.65
C GLN A 254 -23.20 37.48 13.31
N LEU A 255 -22.33 38.22 12.62
CA LEU A 255 -21.82 39.51 13.06
C LEU A 255 -22.94 40.54 13.26
N LEU A 256 -23.87 40.61 12.32
CA LEU A 256 -25.01 41.52 12.34
C LEU A 256 -26.14 41.07 13.29
N ASN A 257 -25.94 39.99 14.05
CA ASN A 257 -26.93 39.41 14.95
C ASN A 257 -28.27 39.15 14.23
N CYS A 258 -28.19 38.50 13.06
CA CYS A 258 -29.34 38.18 12.23
C CYS A 258 -30.40 37.40 13.03
N PRO A 259 -31.69 37.81 13.01
CA PRO A 259 -32.77 37.11 13.69
C PRO A 259 -32.84 35.63 13.31
N LYS A 260 -33.21 34.77 14.27
CA LYS A 260 -33.23 33.31 14.07
C LYS A 260 -34.26 32.85 13.04
N ASP A 261 -35.34 33.62 12.91
CA ASP A 261 -36.50 33.39 12.04
C ASP A 261 -36.44 34.21 10.73
N PHE A 262 -35.30 34.82 10.42
CA PHE A 262 -35.12 35.61 9.22
C PHE A 262 -35.16 34.75 7.94
N ASP A 263 -35.96 35.15 6.96
CA ASP A 263 -35.95 34.58 5.62
C ASP A 263 -34.97 35.38 4.73
N PHE A 264 -34.07 34.68 4.04
CA PHE A 264 -33.14 35.30 3.10
C PHE A 264 -33.85 36.01 1.93
N GLY A 265 -35.07 35.57 1.57
CA GLY A 265 -35.89 36.27 0.58
C GLY A 265 -36.22 37.72 0.95
N ASP A 266 -36.19 38.05 2.25
CA ASP A 266 -36.44 39.40 2.77
C ASP A 266 -35.17 40.27 2.87
N LEU A 267 -34.03 39.78 2.36
CA LEU A 267 -32.76 40.51 2.43
C LEU A 267 -32.75 41.73 1.48
N GLU A 268 -33.03 42.89 2.05
CA GLU A 268 -32.92 44.18 1.37
C GLU A 268 -31.82 45.08 1.96
N PRO A 269 -31.25 46.03 1.18
CA PRO A 269 -30.26 46.97 1.68
C PRO A 269 -30.70 47.69 2.97
N LYS A 270 -31.98 48.04 3.11
CA LYS A 270 -32.50 48.71 4.31
C LYS A 270 -32.42 47.84 5.57
N VAL A 271 -32.62 46.53 5.43
CA VAL A 271 -32.52 45.56 6.53
C VAL A 271 -31.08 45.47 7.00
N VAL A 272 -30.14 45.31 6.07
CA VAL A 272 -28.69 45.28 6.37
C VAL A 272 -28.24 46.59 7.03
N GLN A 273 -28.67 47.76 6.53
CA GLN A 273 -28.34 49.05 7.15
C GLN A 273 -28.88 49.17 8.58
N LYS A 274 -30.09 48.63 8.86
CA LYS A 274 -30.66 48.62 10.21
C LYS A 274 -29.80 47.78 11.15
N TRP A 275 -29.44 46.56 10.77
CA TRP A 275 -28.58 45.70 11.60
C TRP A 275 -27.17 46.29 11.77
N LYS A 276 -26.59 46.85 10.70
CA LYS A 276 -25.29 47.51 10.76
C LYS A 276 -25.29 48.67 11.75
N LYS A 277 -26.36 49.48 11.78
CA LYS A 277 -26.49 50.57 12.76
C LYS A 277 -26.50 50.05 14.20
N THR A 278 -27.23 48.97 14.47
CA THR A 278 -27.25 48.33 15.79
C THR A 278 -25.87 47.80 16.17
N LEU A 279 -25.20 47.09 15.25
CA LEU A 279 -23.86 46.57 15.47
C LEU A 279 -22.85 47.70 15.79
N LEU A 280 -22.86 48.78 15.01
CA LEU A 280 -21.93 49.91 15.23
C LEU A 280 -22.16 50.62 16.56
N GLN A 281 -23.41 50.66 17.03
CA GLN A 281 -23.75 51.17 18.35
C GLN A 281 -23.22 50.24 19.45
N GLU A 282 -23.37 48.93 19.31
CA GLU A 282 -22.83 47.96 20.29
C GLU A 282 -21.30 48.04 20.36
N ILE A 283 -20.62 48.14 19.21
CA ILE A 283 -19.15 48.29 19.15
C ILE A 283 -18.67 49.52 19.92
N GLU A 284 -19.41 50.64 19.86
CA GLU A 284 -19.09 51.84 20.64
C GLU A 284 -19.32 51.66 22.14
N LEU A 285 -20.38 50.92 22.53
CA LEU A 285 -20.76 50.72 23.93
C LEU A 285 -19.86 49.70 24.64
N GLU A 286 -19.47 48.63 23.95
CA GLU A 286 -18.79 47.46 24.52
C GLU A 286 -17.32 47.34 24.05
N GLU A 287 -16.74 48.44 23.57
CA GLU A 287 -15.35 48.50 23.07
C GLU A 287 -15.04 47.42 22.02
N GLY A 288 -16.00 47.16 21.12
CA GLY A 288 -15.90 46.17 20.05
C GLY A 288 -16.13 44.72 20.45
N LYS A 289 -16.42 44.42 21.73
CA LYS A 289 -16.75 43.07 22.20
C LYS A 289 -18.24 42.80 22.01
N LEU A 290 -18.58 41.65 21.42
CA LEU A 290 -19.97 41.30 21.13
C LEU A 290 -20.42 40.13 22.01
N HIS A 291 -21.48 40.32 22.80
CA HIS A 291 -21.96 39.29 23.72
C HIS A 291 -22.49 38.02 23.00
N TRP A 292 -22.92 38.15 21.73
CA TRP A 292 -23.37 37.02 20.90
C TRP A 292 -22.24 36.36 20.08
N MET A 293 -21.03 36.93 20.08
CA MET A 293 -19.82 36.34 19.46
C MET A 293 -18.64 36.41 20.43
N PRO A 294 -18.62 35.57 21.49
CA PRO A 294 -17.53 35.54 22.45
C PRO A 294 -16.18 35.32 21.77
N GLY A 295 -15.12 35.98 22.24
CA GLY A 295 -13.80 35.94 21.62
C GLY A 295 -13.59 36.91 20.46
N LEU A 296 -14.64 37.46 19.85
CA LEU A 296 -14.51 38.46 18.80
C LEU A 296 -14.36 39.87 19.41
N THR A 297 -13.29 40.56 19.03
CA THR A 297 -13.19 42.02 19.15
C THR A 297 -13.12 42.60 17.75
N VAL A 298 -14.08 43.44 17.39
CA VAL A 298 -14.21 43.99 16.03
C VAL A 298 -14.27 45.51 16.05
N ASP A 299 -13.51 46.14 15.16
CA ASP A 299 -13.57 47.60 14.98
C ASP A 299 -14.68 48.01 13.99
N ARG A 300 -15.00 49.30 13.99
CA ARG A 300 -16.02 49.87 13.10
C ARG A 300 -15.73 49.65 11.63
N SER A 301 -14.45 49.76 11.21
CA SER A 301 -14.06 49.63 9.81
C SER A 301 -14.33 48.21 9.31
N LYS A 302 -13.91 47.20 10.09
CA LYS A 302 -14.11 45.80 9.75
C LYS A 302 -15.59 45.41 9.77
N ALA A 303 -16.35 45.93 10.73
CA ALA A 303 -17.80 45.73 10.79
C ALA A 303 -18.52 46.30 9.57
N ILE A 304 -18.12 47.50 9.10
CA ILE A 304 -18.66 48.12 7.89
C ILE A 304 -18.31 47.28 6.66
N GLU A 305 -17.03 46.93 6.49
CA GLU A 305 -16.54 46.12 5.37
C GLU A 305 -17.34 44.80 5.24
N LEU A 306 -17.51 44.06 6.35
CA LEU A 306 -18.24 42.79 6.35
C LEU A 306 -19.73 42.96 6.10
N ALA A 307 -20.35 44.01 6.63
CA ALA A 307 -21.76 44.30 6.37
C ALA A 307 -21.99 44.71 4.90
N GLU A 308 -21.05 45.44 4.28
CA GLU A 308 -21.14 45.86 2.89
C GLU A 308 -21.08 44.69 1.91
N LYS A 309 -20.41 43.58 2.27
CA LYS A 309 -20.44 42.33 1.48
C LYS A 309 -21.85 41.80 1.23
N LEU A 310 -22.80 42.09 2.13
CA LEU A 310 -24.20 41.68 1.95
C LEU A 310 -24.98 42.52 0.93
N SER A 311 -24.35 43.55 0.34
CA SER A 311 -24.95 44.33 -0.75
C SER A 311 -24.91 43.60 -2.09
N ASP A 312 -23.99 42.64 -2.24
CA ASP A 312 -23.96 41.70 -3.35
C ASP A 312 -24.76 40.45 -2.97
N ILE A 313 -25.84 40.17 -3.71
CA ILE A 313 -26.78 39.10 -3.37
C ILE A 313 -26.17 37.71 -3.53
N GLU A 314 -25.23 37.53 -4.45
CA GLU A 314 -24.55 36.25 -4.68
C GLU A 314 -23.59 35.97 -3.52
N VAL A 315 -22.77 36.95 -3.14
CA VAL A 315 -21.89 36.87 -1.97
C VAL A 315 -22.69 36.69 -0.69
N ALA A 316 -23.80 37.42 -0.53
CA ALA A 316 -24.71 37.24 0.59
C ALA A 316 -25.29 35.82 0.64
N SER A 317 -25.67 35.25 -0.50
CA SER A 317 -26.19 33.88 -0.58
C SER A 317 -25.16 32.86 -0.07
N HIS A 318 -23.88 32.99 -0.45
CA HIS A 318 -22.84 32.09 0.03
C HIS A 318 -22.66 32.14 1.55
N HIS A 319 -22.58 33.35 2.11
CA HIS A 319 -22.52 33.54 3.55
C HIS A 319 -23.77 33.02 4.27
N TRP A 320 -24.94 33.10 3.65
CA TRP A 320 -26.20 32.61 4.18
C TRP A 320 -26.24 31.08 4.26
N GLU A 321 -25.79 30.38 3.20
CA GLU A 321 -25.72 28.91 3.20
C GLU A 321 -24.83 28.39 4.33
N VAL A 322 -23.67 29.02 4.54
CA VAL A 322 -22.82 28.73 5.71
C VAL A 322 -23.53 29.07 7.02
N TYR A 323 -24.22 30.21 7.10
CA TYR A 323 -24.90 30.63 8.33
C TYR A 323 -26.00 29.64 8.78
N LYS A 324 -26.70 29.00 7.84
CA LYS A 324 -27.69 27.96 8.11
C LYS A 324 -27.05 26.65 8.60
N CYS A 325 -25.89 26.27 8.05
CA CYS A 325 -25.17 25.06 8.44
C CYS A 325 -24.31 25.32 9.69
N LYS A 326 -24.89 25.17 10.89
CA LYS A 326 -24.21 25.52 12.15
C LYS A 326 -22.88 24.81 12.38
N PRO A 327 -22.73 23.48 12.14
CA PRO A 327 -21.43 22.83 12.30
C PRO A 327 -20.37 23.38 11.34
N LEU A 328 -20.71 23.63 10.07
CA LEU A 328 -19.79 24.27 9.11
C LEU A 328 -19.42 25.68 9.55
N LEU A 329 -20.39 26.48 10.02
CA LEU A 329 -20.14 27.83 10.52
C LEU A 329 -19.16 27.81 11.70
N GLU A 330 -19.39 26.93 12.69
CA GLU A 330 -18.52 26.79 13.86
C GLU A 330 -17.13 26.24 13.49
N PHE A 331 -17.05 25.35 12.49
CA PHE A 331 -15.77 24.93 11.95
C PHE A 331 -15.01 26.08 11.31
N LEU A 332 -15.60 26.78 10.33
CA LEU A 332 -14.94 27.90 9.64
C LEU A 332 -14.57 29.03 10.61
N SER A 333 -15.44 29.32 11.57
CA SER A 333 -15.31 30.47 12.46
C SER A 333 -14.52 30.19 13.74
N LYS A 334 -14.35 28.94 14.17
CA LYS A 334 -13.67 28.60 15.45
C LYS A 334 -12.80 27.34 15.37
N GLY A 335 -12.90 26.58 14.29
CA GLY A 335 -12.24 25.29 14.12
C GLY A 335 -12.90 24.15 14.89
N ASP A 336 -14.21 24.25 15.15
CA ASP A 336 -14.93 23.16 15.80
C ASP A 336 -14.98 21.91 14.91
N ILE A 337 -14.44 20.80 15.40
CA ILE A 337 -14.35 19.53 14.69
C ILE A 337 -15.69 18.80 14.59
N ASN A 338 -16.73 19.21 15.33
CA ASN A 338 -18.06 18.58 15.28
C ASN A 338 -18.63 18.53 13.85
N HIS A 339 -18.21 19.42 12.95
CA HIS A 339 -18.53 19.37 11.52
C HIS A 339 -18.18 18.02 10.88
N PHE A 340 -17.11 17.36 11.32
CA PHE A 340 -16.61 16.11 10.74
C PHE A 340 -17.10 14.87 11.47
N LEU A 341 -17.83 15.03 12.58
CA LEU A 341 -18.29 13.90 13.37
C LEU A 341 -19.68 13.44 12.90
N LEU A 342 -19.91 12.13 12.99
CA LEU A 342 -21.24 11.58 12.82
C LEU A 342 -22.14 12.05 13.96
N ASP A 343 -23.21 12.75 13.61
CA ASP A 343 -24.38 12.92 14.48
C ASP A 343 -25.39 11.80 14.18
N GLU A 344 -25.95 11.20 15.23
CA GLU A 344 -26.81 10.02 15.13
C GLU A 344 -28.11 10.28 14.38
N GLU A 345 -28.65 11.50 14.49
CA GLU A 345 -29.98 11.87 13.98
C GLU A 345 -29.92 12.97 12.91
N TRP A 346 -28.80 13.68 12.79
CA TRP A 346 -28.67 14.85 11.94
C TRP A 346 -27.57 14.74 10.88
N SER A 347 -27.84 15.32 9.70
CA SER A 347 -26.88 15.56 8.62
C SER A 347 -27.16 16.91 7.96
N PRO A 348 -26.14 17.58 7.38
CA PRO A 348 -26.28 18.85 6.68
C PRO A 348 -26.86 18.69 5.27
N LEU A 349 -27.94 17.93 5.12
CA LEU A 349 -28.47 17.48 3.83
C LEU A 349 -28.80 18.63 2.86
N ASP A 350 -29.39 19.71 3.37
CA ASP A 350 -29.72 20.90 2.56
C ASP A 350 -28.46 21.59 2.02
N PHE A 351 -27.40 21.67 2.84
CA PHE A 351 -26.14 22.24 2.42
C PHE A 351 -25.45 21.34 1.39
N ILE A 352 -25.47 20.02 1.59
CA ILE A 352 -24.87 19.06 0.66
C ILE A 352 -25.52 19.18 -0.72
N GLU A 353 -26.86 19.23 -0.81
CA GLU A 353 -27.53 19.45 -2.09
C GLU A 353 -27.18 20.78 -2.73
N ARG A 354 -26.97 21.84 -1.94
CA ARG A 354 -26.61 23.15 -2.46
C ARG A 354 -25.18 23.21 -2.96
N VAL A 355 -24.22 22.71 -2.19
CA VAL A 355 -22.78 22.74 -2.54
C VAL A 355 -22.42 21.72 -3.62
N SER A 356 -23.25 20.69 -3.81
CA SER A 356 -23.08 19.74 -4.91
C SER A 356 -23.35 20.45 -6.25
N VAL A 357 -24.48 21.14 -6.40
CA VAL A 357 -24.86 21.78 -7.67
C VAL A 357 -24.21 23.14 -7.93
N SER A 358 -23.79 23.88 -6.88
CA SER A 358 -23.26 25.24 -7.03
C SER A 358 -21.73 25.26 -7.02
N GLU A 359 -21.13 25.32 -8.21
CA GLU A 359 -19.68 25.48 -8.36
C GLU A 359 -19.19 26.82 -7.76
N ALA A 360 -19.93 27.90 -7.97
CA ALA A 360 -19.60 29.22 -7.40
C ALA A 360 -19.53 29.20 -5.86
N LEU A 361 -20.49 28.54 -5.19
CA LEU A 361 -20.46 28.38 -3.74
C LEU A 361 -19.26 27.54 -3.30
N ARG A 362 -18.96 26.45 -4.01
CA ARG A 362 -17.84 25.56 -3.67
C ARG A 362 -16.49 26.24 -3.86
N GLU A 363 -16.30 26.96 -4.96
CA GLU A 363 -15.11 27.76 -5.23
C GLU A 363 -14.92 28.83 -4.14
N TRP A 364 -15.96 29.59 -3.83
CA TRP A 364 -15.92 30.59 -2.76
C TRP A 364 -15.62 29.98 -1.38
N LEU A 365 -16.23 28.83 -1.05
CA LEU A 365 -16.03 28.14 0.23
C LEU A 365 -14.61 27.60 0.36
N SER A 366 -13.98 27.22 -0.75
CA SER A 366 -12.68 26.54 -0.75
C SER A 366 -11.58 27.36 -0.09
N ASP A 367 -11.60 28.69 -0.23
CA ASP A 367 -10.60 29.58 0.35
C ASP A 367 -10.64 29.59 1.90
N PRO A 368 -11.73 30.02 2.58
CA PRO A 368 -11.79 29.99 4.04
C PRO A 368 -11.76 28.56 4.60
N PHE A 369 -12.32 27.57 3.88
CA PHE A 369 -12.34 26.19 4.33
C PHE A 369 -10.93 25.59 4.35
N SER A 370 -10.17 25.70 3.26
CA SER A 370 -8.82 25.13 3.19
C SER A 370 -7.88 25.74 4.22
N ALA A 371 -7.94 27.06 4.42
CA ALA A 371 -7.14 27.75 5.43
C ALA A 371 -7.45 27.29 6.87
N GLN A 372 -8.74 27.16 7.21
CA GLN A 372 -9.13 26.69 8.54
C GLN A 372 -8.86 25.19 8.72
N TYR A 373 -9.05 24.38 7.68
CA TYR A 373 -8.76 22.96 7.69
C TYR A 373 -7.29 22.70 7.92
N ASP A 374 -6.40 23.32 7.14
CA ASP A 374 -4.95 23.19 7.34
C ASP A 374 -4.54 23.60 8.76
N ARG A 375 -5.08 24.70 9.28
CA ARG A 375 -4.80 25.14 10.66
C ARG A 375 -5.17 24.09 11.71
N ILE A 376 -6.33 23.44 11.58
CA ILE A 376 -6.79 22.43 12.55
C ILE A 376 -6.09 21.10 12.35
N PHE A 377 -5.93 20.66 11.11
CA PHE A 377 -5.24 19.43 10.76
C PHE A 377 -3.76 19.48 11.19
N ASN A 378 -3.09 20.60 10.94
CA ASN A 378 -1.73 20.87 11.40
C ASN A 378 -1.59 20.72 12.93
N LYS A 379 -2.52 21.30 13.70
CA LYS A 379 -2.54 21.14 15.16
C LYS A 379 -2.76 19.69 15.58
N ALA A 380 -3.62 18.96 14.89
CA ALA A 380 -3.89 17.55 15.16
C ALA A 380 -2.64 16.69 14.96
N VAL A 381 -1.90 16.92 13.87
CA VAL A 381 -0.62 16.26 13.56
C VAL A 381 0.43 16.60 14.61
N ALA A 382 0.62 17.88 14.93
CA ALA A 382 1.57 18.34 15.95
C ALA A 382 1.28 17.73 17.33
N ALA A 383 -0.01 17.63 17.70
CA ALA A 383 -0.46 17.01 18.94
C ALA A 383 -0.45 15.48 18.91
N ARG A 384 -0.21 14.86 17.73
CA ARG A 384 -0.30 13.42 17.48
C ARG A 384 -1.67 12.85 17.90
N ASP A 385 -2.73 13.61 17.65
CA ASP A 385 -4.10 13.26 18.00
C ASP A 385 -4.74 12.43 16.87
N VAL A 386 -4.43 11.14 16.85
CA VAL A 386 -4.85 10.19 15.81
C VAL A 386 -6.38 10.19 15.59
N PRO A 387 -7.24 10.12 16.63
CA PRO A 387 -8.69 10.20 16.43
C PRO A 387 -9.16 11.46 15.69
N VAL A 388 -8.52 12.61 15.93
CA VAL A 388 -8.88 13.87 15.29
C VAL A 388 -8.40 13.90 13.84
N ILE A 389 -7.19 13.39 13.58
CA ILE A 389 -6.66 13.24 12.21
C ILE A 389 -7.60 12.35 11.39
N GLU A 390 -7.99 11.20 11.95
CA GLU A 390 -8.94 10.26 11.34
C GLU A 390 -10.28 10.95 11.05
N ALA A 391 -10.89 11.61 12.03
CA ALA A 391 -12.16 12.31 11.83
C ALA A 391 -12.11 13.40 10.76
N LEU A 392 -11.03 14.18 10.69
CA LEU A 392 -10.87 15.22 9.66
C LEU A 392 -10.74 14.61 8.24
N LEU A 393 -10.21 13.40 8.13
CA LEU A 393 -10.05 12.71 6.85
C LEU A 393 -11.31 11.95 6.42
N ASP A 394 -12.19 11.62 7.37
CA ASP A 394 -13.40 10.82 7.22
C ASP A 394 -14.57 11.49 6.46
N GLY A 395 -14.38 12.74 6.00
CA GLY A 395 -15.27 13.35 5.01
C GLY A 395 -15.53 14.84 5.18
N ARG A 396 -16.58 15.33 4.52
CA ARG A 396 -17.11 16.71 4.55
C ARG A 396 -16.09 17.80 4.22
N ARG A 397 -15.09 17.45 3.40
CA ARG A 397 -14.09 18.37 2.85
C ARG A 397 -14.60 18.99 1.55
N TRP A 398 -15.53 19.92 1.69
CA TRP A 398 -16.24 20.54 0.56
C TRP A 398 -15.40 21.64 -0.12
N VAL A 399 -14.29 21.24 -0.73
CA VAL A 399 -13.39 22.13 -1.47
C VAL A 399 -13.28 21.72 -2.94
N MET A 400 -12.90 22.65 -3.78
CA MET A 400 -12.54 22.39 -5.16
C MET A 400 -11.24 21.56 -5.22
N PRO A 401 -11.05 20.70 -6.23
CA PRO A 401 -9.83 19.90 -6.37
C PRO A 401 -8.54 20.73 -6.35
N SER A 402 -8.57 21.96 -6.89
CA SER A 402 -7.46 22.92 -6.89
C SER A 402 -7.05 23.43 -5.50
N TYR A 403 -7.89 23.24 -4.48
CA TYR A 403 -7.63 23.63 -3.08
C TYR A 403 -7.36 22.44 -2.17
N ALA A 404 -7.42 21.20 -2.67
CA ALA A 404 -7.24 20.00 -1.85
C ALA A 404 -5.89 20.00 -1.12
N ASP A 405 -4.81 20.37 -1.82
CA ASP A 405 -3.46 20.43 -1.24
C ASP A 405 -3.30 21.56 -0.22
N ARG A 406 -4.01 22.69 -0.40
CA ARG A 406 -4.00 23.82 0.54
C ARG A 406 -4.50 23.44 1.94
N CYS A 407 -5.28 22.37 2.03
CA CYS A 407 -5.76 21.81 3.30
C CYS A 407 -4.63 21.17 4.14
N PHE A 408 -3.41 21.01 3.60
CA PHE A 408 -2.35 20.24 4.23
C PHE A 408 -0.97 20.92 4.23
N GLU A 409 -0.86 22.14 3.71
CA GLU A 409 0.42 22.82 3.49
C GLU A 409 1.29 22.94 4.74
N ASN A 410 0.75 23.35 5.88
CA ASN A 410 1.51 23.48 7.11
C ASN A 410 1.68 22.13 7.80
N ALA A 411 0.67 21.26 7.70
CA ALA A 411 0.71 19.92 8.26
C ALA A 411 1.82 19.05 7.67
N LEU A 412 2.24 19.30 6.43
CA LEU A 412 3.39 18.63 5.81
C LEU A 412 4.67 18.80 6.63
N ARG A 413 4.91 19.99 7.18
CA ARG A 413 6.10 20.27 8.01
C ARG A 413 6.03 19.56 9.36
N GLU A 414 4.87 19.54 9.99
CA GLU A 414 4.69 18.82 11.25
C GLU A 414 4.78 17.31 11.05
N ALA A 415 4.22 16.78 9.96
CA ALA A 415 4.34 15.37 9.60
C ALA A 415 5.81 14.97 9.32
N ASP A 416 6.58 15.85 8.68
CA ASP A 416 8.03 15.65 8.50
C ASP A 416 8.77 15.58 9.84
N SER A 417 8.42 16.46 10.78
CA SER A 417 9.05 16.51 12.10
C SER A 417 8.85 15.22 12.91
N ILE A 418 7.74 14.51 12.70
CA ILE A 418 7.45 13.22 13.34
C ILE A 418 8.50 12.15 12.98
N LEU A 419 9.18 12.28 11.84
CA LEU A 419 10.23 11.36 11.40
C LEU A 419 11.61 11.64 11.98
N ILE A 420 11.84 12.79 12.62
CA ILE A 420 13.15 13.16 13.20
C ILE A 420 13.75 12.06 14.09
N PRO A 421 13.01 11.46 15.05
CA PRO A 421 13.58 10.42 15.92
C PRO A 421 13.95 9.14 15.17
N LEU A 422 13.21 8.81 14.09
CA LEU A 422 13.53 7.66 13.25
C LEU A 422 14.78 7.92 12.39
N ARG A 423 14.92 9.15 11.87
CA ARG A 423 16.14 9.62 11.19
C ARG A 423 17.35 9.58 12.13
N GLU A 424 17.20 10.04 13.36
CA GLU A 424 18.25 9.99 14.39
C GLU A 424 18.65 8.55 14.75
N LEU A 425 17.66 7.65 14.90
CA LEU A 425 17.91 6.23 15.15
C LEU A 425 18.70 5.61 13.98
N LYS A 426 18.28 5.89 12.74
CA LYS A 426 19.00 5.47 11.53
C LYS A 426 20.42 6.04 11.48
N ASN A 427 20.63 7.31 11.80
CA ASN A 427 21.96 7.92 11.76
C ASN A 427 22.94 7.29 12.76
N ARG A 428 22.44 6.63 13.80
CA ARG A 428 23.24 5.91 14.78
C ARG A 428 23.41 4.42 14.44
N ALA A 429 22.66 3.89 13.48
CA ALA A 429 22.56 2.45 13.23
C ALA A 429 23.88 1.81 12.73
N GLU A 430 24.76 2.56 12.08
CA GLU A 430 26.11 2.06 11.77
C GLU A 430 26.97 1.90 13.05
N ALA A 431 26.82 2.81 14.01
CA ALA A 431 27.64 2.83 15.23
C ALA A 431 27.09 1.94 16.35
N ILE A 432 25.77 1.73 16.41
CA ILE A 432 25.10 0.90 17.41
C ILE A 432 24.20 -0.13 16.75
N LYS A 433 24.19 -1.34 17.30
CA LYS A 433 23.27 -2.40 16.87
C LYS A 433 21.84 -2.09 17.35
N VAL A 434 21.05 -1.46 16.48
CA VAL A 434 19.66 -1.08 16.75
C VAL A 434 18.76 -2.31 16.82
N THR A 435 18.04 -2.46 17.93
CA THR A 435 17.10 -3.59 18.12
C THR A 435 15.70 -3.26 17.61
N VAL A 436 14.91 -4.29 17.28
CA VAL A 436 13.48 -4.13 16.94
C VAL A 436 12.72 -3.36 18.02
N LYS A 437 13.02 -3.61 19.30
CA LYS A 437 12.40 -2.90 20.43
C LYS A 437 12.66 -1.39 20.38
N GLN A 438 13.86 -0.96 20.02
CA GLN A 438 14.18 0.48 19.91
C GLN A 438 13.45 1.13 18.73
N ILE A 439 13.25 0.39 17.63
CA ILE A 439 12.45 0.85 16.50
C ILE A 439 10.98 0.98 16.93
N ASP A 440 10.43 -0.04 17.59
CA ASP A 440 9.06 -0.02 18.12
C ASP A 440 8.85 1.13 19.09
N GLU A 441 9.78 1.33 20.04
CA GLU A 441 9.73 2.47 20.98
C GLU A 441 9.65 3.81 20.25
N VAL A 442 10.42 4.00 19.17
CA VAL A 442 10.37 5.22 18.35
C VAL A 442 9.04 5.34 17.62
N LEU A 443 8.61 4.29 16.91
CA LEU A 443 7.39 4.27 16.10
C LEU A 443 6.14 4.49 16.96
N GLU A 444 6.05 3.84 18.12
CA GLU A 444 4.92 3.94 19.05
C GLU A 444 4.88 5.28 19.79
N THR A 445 6.01 5.72 20.36
CA THR A 445 6.09 6.99 21.11
C THR A 445 5.72 8.19 20.23
N HIS A 446 6.07 8.11 18.95
CA HIS A 446 5.81 9.17 17.98
C HIS A 446 4.57 8.91 17.11
N LYS A 447 3.86 7.79 17.35
CA LYS A 447 2.69 7.35 16.58
C LYS A 447 2.91 7.39 15.06
N ILE A 448 4.13 7.07 14.61
CA ILE A 448 4.56 7.27 13.22
C ILE A 448 3.67 6.46 12.27
N ILE A 449 3.50 5.16 12.55
CA ILE A 449 2.67 4.29 11.72
C ILE A 449 1.21 4.74 11.74
N SER A 450 0.64 4.97 12.94
CA SER A 450 -0.78 5.33 13.09
C SER A 450 -1.13 6.62 12.36
N ILE A 451 -0.25 7.63 12.38
CA ILE A 451 -0.48 8.89 11.69
C ILE A 451 -0.27 8.70 10.19
N LEU A 452 0.89 8.20 9.76
CA LEU A 452 1.20 8.12 8.35
C LEU A 452 0.25 7.18 7.58
N ASN A 453 -0.28 6.14 8.22
CA ASN A 453 -1.23 5.20 7.59
C ASN A 453 -2.56 5.88 7.23
N LEU A 454 -2.92 6.96 7.93
CA LEU A 454 -4.11 7.74 7.64
C LEU A 454 -3.85 8.81 6.57
N LEU A 455 -2.60 9.29 6.43
CA LEU A 455 -2.34 10.45 5.58
C LEU A 455 -2.59 10.17 4.09
N PRO A 456 -3.19 11.13 3.36
CA PRO A 456 -3.50 10.98 1.94
C PRO A 456 -2.24 10.97 1.05
N PRO A 457 -2.37 10.63 -0.25
CA PRO A 457 -1.26 10.58 -1.21
C PRO A 457 -0.39 11.85 -1.29
N TYR A 458 -0.91 13.01 -0.88
CA TYR A 458 -0.14 14.25 -0.72
C TYR A 458 1.15 14.05 0.13
N PHE A 459 1.13 13.15 1.11
CA PHE A 459 2.24 12.86 2.03
C PHE A 459 3.12 11.68 1.59
N ARG A 460 2.95 11.18 0.36
CA ARG A 460 3.60 9.96 -0.14
C ARG A 460 5.12 9.95 -0.03
N ASN A 461 5.77 11.12 -0.11
CA ASN A 461 7.22 11.22 0.04
C ASN A 461 7.68 10.90 1.47
N LEU A 462 7.01 11.44 2.49
CA LEU A 462 7.32 11.17 3.91
C LEU A 462 7.00 9.72 4.28
N GLN A 463 5.87 9.24 3.76
CA GLN A 463 5.47 7.84 3.83
C GLN A 463 6.57 6.91 3.30
N ASN A 464 7.02 7.11 2.05
CA ASN A 464 8.11 6.30 1.48
C ASN A 464 9.43 6.45 2.25
N GLU A 465 9.73 7.64 2.77
CA GLU A 465 10.92 7.87 3.59
C GLU A 465 10.89 7.05 4.89
N ALA A 466 9.76 7.03 5.61
CA ALA A 466 9.64 6.28 6.86
C ALA A 466 9.97 4.79 6.67
N VAL A 467 9.40 4.18 5.62
CA VAL A 467 9.67 2.79 5.26
C VAL A 467 11.13 2.61 4.79
N GLY A 468 11.66 3.57 4.04
CA GLY A 468 13.05 3.60 3.62
C GLY A 468 14.04 3.64 4.80
N LEU A 469 13.75 4.42 5.84
CA LEU A 469 14.57 4.50 7.05
C LEU A 469 14.60 3.17 7.80
N VAL A 470 13.44 2.50 7.97
CA VAL A 470 13.38 1.17 8.60
C VAL A 470 14.17 0.15 7.79
N ARG A 471 14.03 0.17 6.46
CA ARG A 471 14.83 -0.68 5.56
C ARG A 471 16.33 -0.41 5.69
N SER A 472 16.75 0.85 5.75
CA SER A 472 18.17 1.20 5.94
C SER A 472 18.72 0.67 7.26
N ILE A 473 17.96 0.76 8.36
CA ILE A 473 18.40 0.20 9.65
C ILE A 473 18.54 -1.33 9.54
N ALA A 474 17.64 -2.01 8.83
CA ALA A 474 17.77 -3.45 8.59
C ALA A 474 19.04 -3.80 7.78
N ILE A 475 19.36 -2.99 6.76
CA ILE A 475 20.59 -3.17 5.98
C ILE A 475 21.82 -3.02 6.87
N ASP A 476 21.86 -2.01 7.74
CA ASP A 476 22.97 -1.81 8.68
C ASP A 476 23.09 -2.97 9.68
N ALA A 477 21.98 -3.52 10.16
CA ALA A 477 21.97 -4.70 11.02
C ALA A 477 22.67 -5.92 10.37
N HIS A 478 22.48 -6.10 9.06
CA HIS A 478 23.13 -7.19 8.32
C HIS A 478 24.57 -6.85 7.93
N ASN A 479 24.79 -5.70 7.26
CA ASN A 479 26.07 -5.38 6.63
C ASN A 479 27.14 -4.91 7.62
N VAL A 480 26.73 -4.23 8.71
CA VAL A 480 27.66 -3.66 9.69
C VAL A 480 27.77 -4.53 10.93
N HIS A 481 26.64 -5.07 11.41
CA HIS A 481 26.59 -5.85 12.65
C HIS A 481 26.50 -7.37 12.45
N GLU A 482 26.59 -7.83 11.19
CA GLU A 482 26.59 -9.24 10.80
C GLU A 482 25.37 -10.03 11.34
N ASP A 483 24.23 -9.36 11.55
CA ASP A 483 23.02 -9.95 12.13
C ASP A 483 21.87 -9.98 11.14
N SER A 484 21.86 -11.03 10.31
CA SER A 484 20.81 -11.30 9.33
C SER A 484 19.43 -11.52 9.97
N GLU A 485 19.37 -12.08 11.18
CA GLU A 485 18.09 -12.40 11.84
C GLU A 485 17.42 -11.14 12.36
N LEU A 486 18.21 -10.27 12.98
CA LEU A 486 17.76 -8.93 13.36
C LEU A 486 17.35 -8.13 12.11
N SER A 487 18.15 -8.17 11.05
CA SER A 487 17.82 -7.51 9.78
C SER A 487 16.44 -7.95 9.25
N LEU A 488 16.18 -9.26 9.20
CA LEU A 488 14.87 -9.80 8.79
C LEU A 488 13.74 -9.33 9.71
N ALA A 489 13.96 -9.36 11.03
CA ALA A 489 12.97 -8.92 12.01
C ALA A 489 12.65 -7.42 11.90
N ILE A 490 13.63 -6.60 11.50
CA ILE A 490 13.43 -5.17 11.22
C ILE A 490 12.70 -4.97 9.89
N ILE A 491 13.02 -5.73 8.83
CA ILE A 491 12.28 -5.67 7.55
C ILE A 491 10.80 -6.00 7.76
N GLU A 492 10.47 -6.98 8.62
CA GLU A 492 9.09 -7.32 8.94
C GLU A 492 8.28 -6.13 9.48
N LYS A 493 8.92 -5.17 10.16
CA LYS A 493 8.27 -3.93 10.62
C LYS A 493 7.74 -3.05 9.49
N SER A 494 8.31 -3.16 8.29
CA SER A 494 7.81 -2.45 7.11
C SER A 494 6.39 -2.88 6.69
N LYS A 495 5.90 -4.04 7.16
CA LYS A 495 4.55 -4.53 6.88
C LYS A 495 3.46 -3.77 7.62
N GLU A 496 3.80 -3.13 8.75
CA GLU A 496 2.84 -2.35 9.56
C GLU A 496 2.42 -1.04 8.87
N PHE A 497 3.22 -0.57 7.90
CA PHE A 497 2.87 0.54 7.03
C PHE A 497 1.91 0.05 5.93
N SER A 498 0.74 0.66 5.80
CA SER A 498 -0.25 0.33 4.76
C SER A 498 0.08 0.98 3.42
N PHE A 499 0.73 2.13 3.45
CA PHE A 499 1.23 2.84 2.28
C PHE A 499 2.61 2.31 1.90
N LYS A 500 2.83 1.96 0.63
CA LYS A 500 4.14 1.67 0.06
C LYS A 500 4.06 1.87 -1.45
N SER A 501 5.12 2.43 -2.05
CA SER A 501 5.22 2.40 -3.51
C SER A 501 5.44 0.98 -4.01
N ILE A 502 5.06 0.72 -5.27
CA ILE A 502 5.31 -0.56 -5.95
C ILE A 502 6.81 -0.88 -5.93
N GLU A 503 7.64 0.11 -6.22
CA GLU A 503 9.10 -0.01 -6.21
C GLU A 503 9.64 -0.40 -4.82
N LEU A 504 9.15 0.25 -3.76
CA LEU A 504 9.62 -0.04 -2.40
C LEU A 504 9.15 -1.42 -1.91
N THR A 505 7.93 -1.81 -2.28
CA THR A 505 7.39 -3.15 -2.01
C THR A 505 8.25 -4.23 -2.66
N GLN A 506 8.62 -4.02 -3.94
CA GLN A 506 9.48 -4.93 -4.68
C GLN A 506 10.87 -5.04 -4.03
N ARG A 507 11.49 -3.91 -3.69
CA ARG A 507 12.80 -3.90 -3.01
C ARG A 507 12.77 -4.61 -1.66
N LEU A 508 11.75 -4.36 -0.83
CA LEU A 508 11.59 -5.03 0.47
C LEU A 508 11.41 -6.55 0.32
N LYS A 509 10.68 -6.98 -0.72
CA LYS A 509 10.51 -8.39 -1.05
C LYS A 509 11.84 -9.03 -1.46
N GLU A 510 12.61 -8.37 -2.32
CA GLU A 510 13.93 -8.83 -2.75
C GLU A 510 14.90 -8.94 -1.56
N ASP A 511 14.94 -7.93 -0.69
CA ASP A 511 15.78 -7.98 0.52
C ASP A 511 15.36 -9.14 1.44
N PHE A 512 14.06 -9.31 1.65
CA PHE A 512 13.51 -10.38 2.48
C PHE A 512 13.89 -11.76 1.93
N GLU A 513 13.72 -12.00 0.62
CA GLU A 513 14.05 -13.26 -0.03
C GLU A 513 15.56 -13.54 0.04
N ALA A 514 16.39 -12.53 -0.25
CA ALA A 514 17.84 -12.65 -0.20
C ALA A 514 18.34 -13.01 1.21
N ILE A 515 17.91 -12.26 2.24
CA ILE A 515 18.31 -12.47 3.63
C ILE A 515 17.78 -13.82 4.15
N SER A 516 16.53 -14.18 3.81
CA SER A 516 15.94 -15.47 4.19
C SER A 516 16.74 -16.64 3.65
N GLU A 517 17.15 -16.58 2.38
CA GLU A 517 17.96 -17.63 1.75
C GLU A 517 19.37 -17.69 2.37
N MET A 518 19.94 -16.55 2.75
CA MET A 518 21.22 -16.51 3.49
C MET A 518 21.10 -17.16 4.87
N ILE A 519 20.06 -16.84 5.65
CA ILE A 519 19.80 -17.45 6.95
C ILE A 519 19.59 -18.97 6.80
N LYS A 520 18.82 -19.38 5.79
CA LYS A 520 18.57 -20.79 5.50
C LYS A 520 19.86 -21.54 5.20
N LYS A 521 20.75 -20.99 4.37
CA LYS A 521 22.09 -21.55 4.11
C LYS A 521 22.94 -21.60 5.37
N GLN A 522 22.95 -20.53 6.17
CA GLN A 522 23.68 -20.52 7.45
C GLN A 522 23.20 -21.59 8.43
N ARG A 523 21.91 -21.96 8.38
CA ARG A 523 21.29 -22.95 9.27
C ARG A 523 21.12 -24.33 8.63
N GLU A 524 21.65 -24.55 7.43
CA GLU A 524 21.39 -25.75 6.62
C GLU A 524 21.77 -27.06 7.34
N HIS A 525 22.79 -27.01 8.20
CA HIS A 525 23.33 -28.18 8.87
C HIS A 525 22.93 -28.27 10.34
N GLU A 526 22.01 -27.42 10.83
CA GLU A 526 21.63 -27.45 12.25
C GLU A 526 20.97 -28.78 12.62
N SER A 527 21.32 -29.29 13.79
CA SER A 527 20.78 -30.55 14.30
C SER A 527 19.90 -30.30 15.51
N HIS A 528 18.67 -30.81 15.46
CA HIS A 528 17.72 -30.78 16.56
C HIS A 528 17.22 -32.21 16.82
N LEU A 529 17.49 -32.72 18.02
CA LEU A 529 17.05 -34.05 18.44
C LEU A 529 16.19 -33.97 19.69
N THR A 530 15.13 -34.77 19.71
CA THR A 530 14.26 -34.93 20.87
C THR A 530 14.30 -36.38 21.33
N PHE A 531 14.60 -36.59 22.62
CA PHE A 531 14.67 -37.92 23.23
C PHE A 531 13.53 -38.09 24.23
N GLY A 532 12.69 -39.11 23.99
CA GLY A 532 11.46 -39.33 24.76
C GLY A 532 10.52 -38.12 24.69
N ASN A 533 9.79 -37.85 25.78
CA ASN A 533 8.81 -36.75 25.83
C ASN A 533 9.37 -35.41 26.36
N ALA A 534 10.69 -35.26 26.61
CA ALA A 534 11.17 -34.06 27.34
C ALA A 534 12.60 -33.59 27.06
N ARG A 535 13.55 -34.44 26.65
CA ARG A 535 14.95 -33.99 26.47
C ARG A 535 15.16 -33.44 25.06
N HIS A 536 15.55 -32.19 24.96
CA HIS A 536 15.84 -31.50 23.70
C HIS A 536 17.33 -31.23 23.59
N TRP A 537 17.94 -31.72 22.53
CA TRP A 537 19.36 -31.55 22.25
C TRP A 537 19.55 -30.82 20.92
N LYS A 538 20.44 -29.82 20.88
CA LYS A 538 20.68 -29.03 19.67
C LYS A 538 22.17 -28.80 19.43
N ILE A 539 22.56 -28.83 18.17
CA ILE A 539 23.83 -28.25 17.68
C ILE A 539 23.46 -27.26 16.59
N THR A 540 23.68 -25.98 16.86
CA THR A 540 23.35 -24.86 15.97
C THR A 540 24.59 -24.00 15.74
N LYS A 541 24.48 -22.97 14.89
CA LYS A 541 25.56 -21.96 14.74
C LYS A 541 25.93 -21.27 16.06
N GLU A 542 25.01 -21.23 17.03
CA GLU A 542 25.24 -20.62 18.33
C GLU A 542 26.05 -21.52 19.27
N GLY A 543 26.00 -22.85 19.07
CA GLY A 543 26.73 -23.81 19.90
C GLY A 543 25.95 -25.10 20.18
N VAL A 544 26.26 -25.72 21.32
CA VAL A 544 25.64 -26.98 21.78
C VAL A 544 24.69 -26.68 22.93
N SER A 545 23.43 -27.13 22.83
CA SER A 545 22.43 -26.95 23.88
C SER A 545 21.81 -28.27 24.34
N ASP A 546 21.66 -28.41 25.67
CA ASP A 546 20.94 -29.52 26.32
C ASP A 546 19.82 -28.93 27.18
N ASN A 547 18.56 -29.20 26.85
CA ASN A 547 17.38 -28.70 27.57
C ASN A 547 17.39 -27.17 27.79
N GLY A 548 17.89 -26.41 26.82
CA GLY A 548 17.93 -24.94 26.86
C GLY A 548 19.18 -24.35 27.53
N ASP A 549 20.03 -25.17 28.15
CA ASP A 549 21.34 -24.76 28.63
C ASP A 549 22.33 -24.77 27.46
N LEU A 550 22.73 -23.58 27.00
CA LEU A 550 23.59 -23.37 25.82
C LEU A 550 25.06 -23.22 26.22
N CYS A 551 25.93 -23.98 25.54
CA CYS A 551 27.36 -23.73 25.47
C CYS A 551 27.68 -23.05 24.13
N PRO A 552 28.10 -21.76 24.13
CA PRO A 552 28.51 -21.08 22.92
C PRO A 552 29.62 -21.83 22.18
N ALA A 553 29.59 -21.84 20.84
CA ALA A 553 30.56 -22.56 20.02
C ALA A 553 32.01 -22.18 20.36
N ASN A 554 32.29 -20.88 20.49
CA ASN A 554 33.60 -20.33 20.86
C ASN A 554 34.09 -20.68 22.28
N GLU A 555 33.22 -21.19 23.15
CA GLU A 555 33.57 -21.65 24.51
C GLU A 555 33.86 -23.15 24.59
N ILE A 556 33.58 -23.90 23.53
CA ILE A 556 33.86 -25.34 23.47
C ILE A 556 35.36 -25.54 23.23
N ARG A 557 35.97 -26.43 24.02
CA ARG A 557 37.41 -26.72 23.98
C ARG A 557 37.73 -28.17 23.69
N ALA A 558 36.75 -29.06 23.87
CA ALA A 558 36.92 -30.45 23.52
C ALA A 558 35.63 -31.06 22.96
N LEU A 559 35.78 -31.96 22.00
CA LEU A 559 34.70 -32.73 21.39
C LEU A 559 35.08 -34.21 21.30
N ARG A 560 34.12 -35.11 21.49
CA ARG A 560 34.29 -36.53 21.22
C ARG A 560 32.97 -37.15 20.81
N TRP A 561 33.04 -38.13 19.93
CA TRP A 561 31.85 -38.87 19.50
C TRP A 561 32.22 -40.23 18.94
N GLY A 562 31.29 -41.17 19.00
CA GLY A 562 31.44 -42.45 18.33
C GLY A 562 30.38 -43.47 18.73
N ILE A 563 30.33 -44.55 17.96
CA ILE A 563 29.36 -45.63 18.11
C ILE A 563 30.08 -46.84 18.70
N MET A 564 29.47 -47.47 19.71
CA MET A 564 29.94 -48.71 20.31
C MET A 564 28.90 -49.81 20.06
N VAL A 565 29.32 -50.96 19.54
CA VAL A 565 28.44 -52.11 19.35
C VAL A 565 28.44 -52.96 20.62
N GLU A 566 27.27 -53.14 21.22
CA GLU A 566 27.09 -53.93 22.44
C GLU A 566 27.01 -55.43 22.12
N GLN A 567 27.22 -56.28 23.14
CA GLN A 567 27.22 -57.75 22.99
C GLN A 567 25.88 -58.31 22.48
N ASN A 568 24.78 -57.60 22.73
CA ASN A 568 23.43 -57.93 22.26
C ASN A 568 23.15 -57.45 20.83
N GLY A 569 24.14 -56.88 20.13
CA GLY A 569 24.01 -56.34 18.77
C GLY A 569 23.41 -54.94 18.69
N SER A 570 23.02 -54.33 19.81
CA SER A 570 22.57 -52.93 19.84
C SER A 570 23.75 -51.97 19.71
N HIS A 571 23.46 -50.76 19.23
CA HIS A 571 24.46 -49.72 18.99
C HIS A 571 24.26 -48.62 20.01
N ASN A 572 25.29 -48.31 20.78
CA ASN A 572 25.31 -47.17 21.67
C ASN A 572 26.01 -46.00 20.99
N TYR A 573 25.30 -44.88 20.86
CA TYR A 573 25.78 -43.63 20.27
C TYR A 573 26.22 -42.69 21.39
N LEU A 574 27.28 -41.93 21.14
CA LEU A 574 27.77 -40.90 22.07
C LEU A 574 28.24 -39.68 21.29
N PHE A 575 27.84 -38.51 21.77
CA PHE A 575 28.40 -37.22 21.42
C PHE A 575 28.63 -36.41 22.70
N ALA A 576 29.79 -35.79 22.84
CA ALA A 576 30.08 -34.92 23.98
C ALA A 576 30.88 -33.69 23.56
N ALA A 577 30.51 -32.53 24.11
CA ALA A 577 31.21 -31.26 23.98
C ALA A 577 31.57 -30.74 25.38
N LYS A 578 32.80 -30.30 25.57
CA LYS A 578 33.30 -29.80 26.85
C LYS A 578 33.59 -28.31 26.75
N ARG A 579 32.93 -27.55 27.61
CA ARG A 579 33.13 -26.10 27.80
C ARG A 579 34.48 -25.83 28.44
N ARG A 580 35.05 -24.65 28.20
CA ARG A 580 36.30 -24.17 28.82
C ARG A 580 36.29 -24.23 30.35
N THR A 581 35.13 -24.04 30.99
CA THR A 581 34.95 -24.15 32.45
C THR A 581 35.05 -25.58 32.98
N GLY A 582 35.07 -26.58 32.10
CA GLY A 582 35.12 -28.00 32.44
C GLY A 582 33.77 -28.71 32.38
N LYS A 583 32.66 -27.97 32.27
CA LYS A 583 31.31 -28.54 32.11
C LYS A 583 31.21 -29.33 30.80
N GLU A 584 30.71 -30.56 30.89
CA GLU A 584 30.52 -31.45 29.74
C GLU A 584 29.03 -31.54 29.38
N TYR A 585 28.74 -31.27 28.11
CA TYR A 585 27.45 -31.50 27.48
C TYR A 585 27.56 -32.84 26.78
N MET A 586 26.95 -33.88 27.36
CA MET A 586 27.01 -35.25 26.84
C MET A 586 25.62 -35.81 26.50
N LEU A 587 25.53 -36.39 25.31
CA LEU A 587 24.39 -37.12 24.80
C LEU A 587 24.79 -38.56 24.51
N THR A 588 24.02 -39.52 25.03
CA THR A 588 24.18 -40.94 24.74
C THR A 588 22.84 -41.66 24.70
N TRP A 589 22.71 -42.62 23.80
CA TRP A 589 21.54 -43.49 23.68
C TRP A 589 21.92 -44.82 23.04
N THR A 590 21.15 -45.88 23.31
CA THR A 590 21.32 -47.22 22.71
C THR A 590 20.10 -47.56 21.87
N SER A 591 20.30 -48.16 20.69
CA SER A 591 19.23 -48.61 19.82
C SER A 591 19.57 -49.91 19.08
N SER A 592 18.55 -50.71 18.79
CA SER A 592 18.61 -51.85 17.87
C SER A 592 18.21 -51.49 16.43
N ASP A 593 17.53 -50.36 16.22
CA ASP A 593 17.19 -49.81 14.89
C ASP A 593 18.38 -48.99 14.40
N ARG A 594 19.27 -49.60 13.60
CA ARG A 594 20.54 -49.00 13.18
C ARG A 594 20.35 -47.91 12.14
N ASP A 595 19.62 -48.19 11.07
CA ASP A 595 19.58 -47.32 9.88
C ASP A 595 19.08 -45.90 10.22
N LYS A 596 18.01 -45.81 11.03
CA LYS A 596 17.49 -44.50 11.45
C LYS A 596 18.41 -43.76 12.41
N GLN A 597 19.10 -44.49 13.29
CA GLN A 597 19.92 -43.88 14.33
C GLN A 597 21.29 -43.46 13.82
N ASP A 598 21.83 -44.19 12.84
CA ASP A 598 23.02 -43.78 12.08
C ASP A 598 22.74 -42.44 11.36
N GLU A 599 21.58 -42.28 10.71
CA GLU A 599 21.20 -41.00 10.05
C GLU A 599 21.08 -39.84 11.06
N LEU A 600 20.44 -40.05 12.21
CA LEU A 600 20.32 -39.02 13.25
C LEU A 600 21.68 -38.64 13.83
N PHE A 601 22.55 -39.62 14.05
CA PHE A 601 23.90 -39.39 14.55
C PHE A 601 24.78 -38.69 13.52
N GLU A 602 24.65 -39.03 12.23
CA GLU A 602 25.33 -38.35 11.15
C GLU A 602 24.93 -36.87 11.07
N LYS A 603 23.64 -36.55 11.24
CA LYS A 603 23.17 -35.14 11.32
C LYS A 603 23.81 -34.37 12.46
N LEU A 604 23.93 -34.96 13.65
CA LEU A 604 24.64 -34.34 14.79
C LEU A 604 26.11 -34.08 14.48
N VAL A 605 26.79 -35.09 13.94
CA VAL A 605 28.21 -35.00 13.61
C VAL A 605 28.43 -33.94 12.53
N ASN A 606 27.58 -33.92 11.49
CA ASN A 606 27.64 -32.93 10.42
C ASN A 606 27.42 -31.50 10.94
N ALA A 607 26.47 -31.30 11.86
CA ALA A 607 26.28 -30.01 12.55
C ALA A 607 27.53 -29.60 13.33
N ALA A 608 28.16 -30.53 14.04
CA ALA A 608 29.39 -30.25 14.78
C ALA A 608 30.55 -29.85 13.87
N PHE A 609 30.69 -30.49 12.71
CA PHE A 609 31.69 -30.13 11.70
C PHE A 609 31.50 -28.71 11.17
N HIS A 610 30.27 -28.28 10.93
CA HIS A 610 29.99 -26.96 10.39
C HIS A 610 30.04 -25.84 11.43
N TYR A 611 29.58 -26.10 12.66
CA TYR A 611 29.36 -25.03 13.64
C TYR A 611 30.28 -25.03 14.84
N ILE A 612 30.88 -26.17 15.22
CA ILE A 612 31.65 -26.27 16.47
C ILE A 612 33.13 -26.48 16.23
N ILE A 613 33.47 -27.37 15.29
CA ILE A 613 34.86 -27.72 14.99
C ILE A 613 35.70 -26.50 14.54
N PRO A 614 35.19 -25.54 13.73
CA PRO A 614 35.97 -24.37 13.34
C PRO A 614 36.50 -23.57 14.53
N ASP A 615 35.62 -23.21 15.48
CA ASP A 615 35.98 -22.48 16.71
C ASP A 615 36.94 -23.30 17.61
N VAL A 616 36.69 -24.60 17.76
CA VAL A 616 37.57 -25.47 18.55
C VAL A 616 38.95 -25.52 17.92
N MET A 617 39.04 -25.69 16.60
CA MET A 617 40.31 -25.72 15.88
C MET A 617 41.04 -24.39 15.95
N GLU A 618 40.37 -23.26 15.74
CA GLU A 618 40.98 -21.94 15.86
C GLU A 618 41.59 -21.72 17.26
N ASN A 619 40.84 -22.06 18.30
CA ASN A 619 41.29 -21.97 19.69
C ASN A 619 42.52 -22.85 19.97
N LEU A 620 42.51 -24.11 19.52
CA LEU A 620 43.60 -25.06 19.72
C LEU A 620 44.85 -24.67 18.91
N LEU A 621 44.69 -24.26 17.65
CA LEU A 621 45.78 -23.77 16.80
C LEU A 621 46.40 -22.49 17.36
N GLY A 622 45.58 -21.57 17.88
CA GLY A 622 46.05 -20.35 18.51
C GLY A 622 46.86 -20.59 19.79
N GLU A 623 46.60 -21.68 20.52
CA GLU A 623 47.41 -22.11 21.66
C GLU A 623 48.76 -22.69 21.22
N LEU A 624 48.74 -23.57 20.21
CA LEU A 624 49.96 -24.15 19.64
C LEU A 624 50.88 -23.07 19.05
N LYS A 625 50.34 -22.12 18.28
CA LYS A 625 51.11 -21.00 17.69
C LYS A 625 51.75 -20.06 18.72
N ARG A 626 51.23 -20.04 19.95
CA ARG A 626 51.83 -19.32 21.10
C ARG A 626 52.90 -20.13 21.84
N GLY A 627 53.31 -21.28 21.28
CA GLY A 627 54.28 -22.19 21.89
C GLY A 627 53.69 -23.16 22.91
N GLY A 628 52.36 -23.27 22.99
CA GLY A 628 51.68 -24.23 23.85
C GLY A 628 51.84 -25.68 23.38
N THR A 629 51.54 -26.62 24.28
CA THR A 629 51.52 -28.05 24.01
C THR A 629 50.14 -28.61 24.31
N LEU A 630 49.50 -29.25 23.32
CA LEU A 630 48.22 -29.93 23.51
C LEU A 630 48.45 -31.43 23.71
N THR A 631 47.62 -32.05 24.55
CA THR A 631 47.63 -33.50 24.73
C THR A 631 46.29 -34.09 24.30
N VAL A 632 46.32 -35.04 23.37
CA VAL A 632 45.16 -35.77 22.86
C VAL A 632 45.42 -37.26 23.05
N GLY A 633 44.93 -37.80 24.17
CA GLY A 633 45.25 -39.17 24.59
C GLY A 633 46.77 -39.35 24.74
N PRO A 634 47.39 -40.34 24.07
CA PRO A 634 48.83 -40.58 24.12
C PRO A 634 49.65 -39.65 23.20
N ILE A 635 49.01 -38.70 22.49
CA ILE A 635 49.66 -37.82 21.52
C ILE A 635 49.91 -36.45 22.14
N GLN A 636 51.15 -35.97 22.09
CA GLN A 636 51.46 -34.57 22.36
C GLN A 636 51.62 -33.81 21.04
N ILE A 637 51.02 -32.64 20.96
CA ILE A 637 50.98 -31.79 19.78
C ILE A 637 51.66 -30.46 20.13
N THR A 638 52.54 -30.00 19.27
CA THR A 638 53.27 -28.74 19.39
C THR A 638 53.22 -27.98 18.07
N GLN A 639 53.67 -26.73 18.04
CA GLN A 639 53.83 -26.00 16.77
C GLN A 639 54.73 -26.70 15.74
N ASN A 640 55.63 -27.60 16.17
CA ASN A 640 56.61 -28.26 15.31
C ASN A 640 56.16 -29.64 14.80
N GLY A 641 55.04 -30.17 15.30
CA GLY A 641 54.57 -31.51 14.95
C GLY A 641 53.94 -32.26 16.12
N MET A 642 53.80 -33.57 15.96
CA MET A 642 53.21 -34.48 16.94
C MET A 642 54.26 -35.44 17.48
N SER A 643 54.07 -35.86 18.73
CA SER A 643 54.87 -36.92 19.34
C SER A 643 54.00 -37.99 19.99
N PHE A 644 54.43 -39.25 19.84
CA PHE A 644 53.68 -40.42 20.27
C PHE A 644 54.58 -41.64 20.51
N GLU A 645 54.11 -42.53 21.37
CA GLU A 645 54.73 -43.83 21.58
C GLU A 645 54.31 -44.83 20.49
N SER A 646 55.28 -45.53 19.92
CA SER A 646 55.05 -46.70 19.08
C SER A 646 55.56 -47.97 19.78
N LYS A 647 54.77 -49.04 19.75
CA LYS A 647 55.12 -50.35 20.31
C LYS A 647 55.59 -51.31 19.23
N TRP A 648 56.72 -51.98 19.48
CA TRP A 648 57.17 -53.13 18.72
C TRP A 648 57.54 -54.26 19.68
N LEU A 649 56.73 -55.33 19.70
CA LEU A 649 56.83 -56.42 20.67
C LEU A 649 56.80 -55.90 22.12
N ILE A 650 57.93 -55.95 22.82
CA ILE A 650 58.11 -55.51 24.21
C ILE A 650 58.78 -54.13 24.33
N PHE A 651 59.18 -53.50 23.21
CA PHE A 651 59.88 -52.22 23.21
C PHE A 651 58.93 -51.07 22.85
N THR A 652 58.95 -50.02 23.68
CA THR A 652 58.33 -48.71 23.40
C THR A 652 59.38 -47.73 22.89
N SER A 653 59.01 -46.94 21.89
CA SER A 653 59.86 -45.86 21.37
C SER A 653 59.04 -44.59 21.23
N GLN A 654 59.60 -43.48 21.74
CA GLN A 654 59.02 -42.15 21.59
C GLN A 654 59.39 -41.61 20.21
N ASN A 655 58.38 -41.27 19.42
CA ASN A 655 58.55 -40.69 18.09
C ASN A 655 58.16 -39.23 18.15
N GLN A 656 58.99 -38.35 17.60
CA GLN A 656 58.66 -36.96 17.32
C GLN A 656 58.68 -36.80 15.80
N VAL A 657 57.56 -36.35 15.24
CA VAL A 657 57.34 -36.31 13.79
C VAL A 657 56.95 -34.88 13.41
N PRO A 658 57.67 -34.24 12.46
CA PRO A 658 57.28 -32.94 11.96
C PRO A 658 56.00 -33.01 11.13
N TRP A 659 55.28 -31.90 10.97
CA TRP A 659 53.99 -31.84 10.25
C TRP A 659 53.99 -32.47 8.85
N SER A 660 55.07 -32.28 8.09
CA SER A 660 55.24 -32.87 6.75
C SER A 660 55.27 -34.41 6.75
N GLY A 661 55.75 -35.00 7.85
CA GLY A 661 55.84 -36.44 8.05
C GLY A 661 54.59 -37.09 8.65
N ILE A 662 53.59 -36.32 9.05
CA ILE A 662 52.40 -36.84 9.73
C ILE A 662 51.32 -37.22 8.72
N ASP A 663 50.70 -38.37 8.98
CA ASP A 663 49.39 -38.75 8.45
C ASP A 663 48.52 -39.29 9.60
N VAL A 664 47.19 -39.20 9.46
CA VAL A 664 46.25 -39.69 10.47
C VAL A 664 45.15 -40.50 9.81
N VAL A 665 45.16 -41.80 10.12
CA VAL A 665 44.19 -42.76 9.59
C VAL A 665 43.07 -42.95 10.60
N LEU A 666 41.82 -42.83 10.14
CA LEU A 666 40.63 -43.17 10.93
C LEU A 666 40.19 -44.58 10.52
N GLN A 667 40.21 -45.52 11.47
CA GLN A 667 39.79 -46.90 11.21
C GLN A 667 39.16 -47.51 12.47
N ASN A 668 38.02 -48.20 12.31
CA ASN A 668 37.33 -48.94 13.38
C ASN A 668 37.08 -48.09 14.65
N GLY A 669 36.59 -46.85 14.50
CA GLY A 669 36.30 -45.98 15.63
C GLY A 669 37.52 -45.43 16.37
N SER A 670 38.72 -45.55 15.77
CA SER A 670 39.97 -45.04 16.33
C SER A 670 40.76 -44.17 15.35
N ALA A 671 41.50 -43.19 15.86
CA ALA A 671 42.55 -42.48 15.14
C ALA A 671 43.91 -43.15 15.36
N ILE A 672 44.71 -43.24 14.30
CA ILE A 672 46.08 -43.74 14.33
C ILE A 672 46.97 -42.69 13.68
N VAL A 673 47.91 -42.13 14.43
CA VAL A 673 48.93 -41.22 13.90
C VAL A 673 50.04 -42.04 13.27
N VAL A 674 50.40 -41.70 12.04
CA VAL A 674 51.39 -42.40 11.22
C VAL A 674 52.55 -41.47 10.91
N ASP A 675 53.76 -41.90 11.24
CA ASP A 675 55.01 -41.33 10.75
C ASP A 675 55.28 -41.91 9.35
N LYS A 676 55.02 -41.12 8.31
CA LYS A 676 55.26 -41.51 6.90
C LYS A 676 56.75 -41.66 6.59
N ILE A 677 57.62 -41.00 7.35
CA ILE A 677 59.07 -40.99 7.11
C ILE A 677 59.68 -42.30 7.62
N ARG A 678 59.27 -42.75 8.80
CA ARG A 678 59.84 -43.94 9.47
C ARG A 678 58.92 -45.16 9.52
N GLY A 679 57.70 -45.04 9.02
CA GLY A 679 56.69 -46.12 9.02
C GLY A 679 56.18 -46.50 10.40
N LYS A 680 56.32 -45.63 11.41
CA LYS A 680 55.87 -45.88 12.79
C LYS A 680 54.42 -45.45 12.98
N LYS A 681 53.69 -46.15 13.83
CA LYS A 681 52.27 -45.88 14.12
C LYS A 681 52.05 -45.74 15.62
N SER A 682 51.17 -44.82 16.00
CA SER A 682 50.69 -44.73 17.38
C SER A 682 49.83 -45.94 17.74
N LEU A 683 49.61 -46.14 19.04
CA LEU A 683 48.48 -46.99 19.47
C LEU A 683 47.15 -46.38 18.97
N PRO A 684 46.13 -47.22 18.66
CA PRO A 684 44.81 -46.72 18.31
C PRO A 684 44.20 -45.86 19.42
N ILE A 685 43.66 -44.70 19.05
CA ILE A 685 43.09 -43.71 19.97
C ILE A 685 41.58 -43.68 19.74
N SER A 686 40.78 -44.04 20.74
CA SER A 686 39.32 -44.06 20.62
C SER A 686 38.77 -42.68 20.29
N LEU A 687 38.02 -42.56 19.18
CA LEU A 687 37.35 -41.32 18.78
C LEU A 687 36.22 -40.94 19.74
N ARG A 688 35.65 -41.97 20.38
CA ARG A 688 34.52 -41.87 21.31
C ARG A 688 34.93 -41.44 22.71
N ASP A 689 36.07 -41.93 23.18
CA ASP A 689 36.47 -41.82 24.58
C ASP A 689 37.55 -40.77 24.80
N VAL A 690 38.35 -40.45 23.78
CA VAL A 690 39.43 -39.47 23.88
C VAL A 690 38.98 -38.12 23.29
N PRO A 691 38.87 -37.05 24.09
CA PRO A 691 38.53 -35.72 23.59
C PRO A 691 39.51 -35.25 22.52
N ASN A 692 38.98 -34.67 21.45
CA ASN A 692 39.70 -34.13 20.29
C ASN A 692 40.47 -35.16 19.45
N ALA A 693 40.29 -36.47 19.68
CA ALA A 693 40.95 -37.50 18.87
C ALA A 693 40.62 -37.40 17.38
N MET A 694 39.38 -37.03 17.03
CA MET A 694 38.98 -36.75 15.64
C MET A 694 39.73 -35.58 15.01
N LEU A 695 40.06 -34.56 15.80
CA LEU A 695 40.76 -33.36 15.33
C LEU A 695 42.22 -33.61 14.98
N LEU A 696 42.80 -34.74 15.43
CA LEU A 696 44.16 -35.15 15.05
C LEU A 696 44.37 -35.15 13.53
N ARG A 697 43.35 -35.51 12.77
CA ARG A 697 43.40 -35.53 11.30
C ARG A 697 43.40 -34.14 10.67
N LEU A 698 42.92 -33.12 11.38
CA LEU A 698 42.81 -31.75 10.88
C LEU A 698 44.10 -30.95 11.10
N PHE A 699 44.84 -31.19 12.19
CA PHE A 699 46.05 -30.43 12.48
C PHE A 699 47.12 -30.44 11.36
N PRO A 700 47.47 -31.58 10.72
CA PRO A 700 48.46 -31.58 9.65
C PRO A 700 48.04 -30.74 8.45
N MET A 701 46.74 -30.63 8.19
CA MET A 701 46.22 -29.78 7.10
C MET A 701 46.43 -28.30 7.42
N SER A 702 46.29 -27.90 8.69
CA SER A 702 46.44 -26.50 9.11
C SER A 702 47.90 -26.01 9.22
N PHE A 703 48.88 -26.92 9.27
CA PHE A 703 50.32 -26.59 9.41
C PHE A 703 51.17 -26.96 8.18
N ASN A 704 50.60 -27.65 7.18
CA ASN A 704 51.26 -27.94 5.90
C ASN A 704 50.78 -27.00 4.77
N CYS A 705 50.03 -25.94 5.09
CA CYS A 705 49.71 -24.85 4.16
C CYS A 705 50.88 -23.85 4.11
N ASP A 706 51.99 -24.26 3.51
CA ASP A 706 53.00 -23.38 2.90
C ASP A 706 53.56 -24.07 1.64
#